data_AF-A0A830D047-F1
#
_entry.id   AF-A0A830D047-F1
#
_cell.length_a   1.000
_cell.length_b   1.000
_cell.length_c   1.000
_cell.angle_alpha   90.00
_cell.angle_beta   90.00
_cell.angle_gamma   90.00
#
_symmetry.space_group_name_H-M   'P 1'
#
loop_
_entity.id
_entity.type
_entity.pdbx_description
1 polymer ?
#
loop_
_entity_poly.entity_id
_entity_poly.type
_entity_poly.pdbx_seq_one_letter_code
_entity_poly.pdbx_strand_id
1 'polypeptide(L)'
;MSGIHQRIYKTPFSDNHNQPHRTSAIEMTSAAPPPPSGRSVFLGVDVGTGSARAGLFDNDGRLLGCASSPIQIWKEGDCVEQSSTDIWLAICTAVKAACSLANVSGDEVTSLGFAATCSLVAVDYDGEPVTVSWSGDTRRNVIVWMDHRAVKQAERINSSKPPVLEYCGGVVSPEMQPPKLLWVKENLQESWSMAFRWMDLSDWLSYRATGDDTRSLCTTVCKWTYLGHAHMQQINEIDSHDMEALGWDDEFWEEIGLGDLVDGHHSKIGRSIAFPGHALGCGLIPDAAKELGLVAGTPVGTSLIDAHAGGVGVMESVPVVDPESKEVDEEAICNRMVLVCGTSTCHMAISKTRLFIPGVWGPFWSAMVPQYWLTEGGQSATGALLDYIVENHVASSHLANKAASRSVSIFEILNEILESVEREVGSPFAALTTDIHVLPDFHGNRSPIADPMSKGMISGLTLDTSENQLALLYLATVQGIAYGTRHIVEHCNAHGHKPGLVFGRTWTGISKAQESSGFLGRVDSGHGLGLENCGPISPSLPAPLFDTAKCDRLSRVPFAKMKDLRLSWPVGQADSGHGLGVENSGPISPGLPAPRFDTAKCYPIVLPRENESVLLGAAILGAVASKKYSTVRDAMKALNAAGQVVYPSKDPKVRKYHDAKYRIFCDLYEQQLSHRSIMNDALS
;
A
#
# COMPACT_ATOMS: atom_id res chain seq x y z
N MET A 1 26.96 -64.73 -36.11
CA MET A 1 27.81 -63.57 -36.45
C MET A 1 28.22 -62.92 -35.13
N SER A 2 29.17 -63.50 -34.38
CA SER A 2 30.64 -63.24 -34.39
C SER A 2 30.97 -61.76 -34.15
N GLY A 3 31.63 -61.30 -33.08
CA GLY A 3 32.39 -61.94 -31.99
C GLY A 3 32.55 -60.92 -30.82
N ILE A 4 33.39 -61.03 -29.79
CA ILE A 4 34.37 -62.02 -29.32
C ILE A 4 34.78 -61.57 -27.87
N HIS A 5 34.95 -62.55 -26.96
CA HIS A 5 35.75 -62.63 -25.69
C HIS A 5 35.86 -61.43 -24.70
N GLN A 6 35.51 -61.55 -23.41
CA GLN A 6 36.05 -62.34 -22.26
C GLN A 6 37.45 -61.96 -21.72
N ARG A 7 37.51 -61.70 -20.39
CA ARG A 7 38.45 -62.19 -19.34
C ARG A 7 38.02 -61.54 -18.00
N ILE A 8 37.44 -62.18 -16.98
CA ILE A 8 37.79 -63.33 -16.10
C ILE A 8 39.06 -63.11 -15.25
N TYR A 9 38.94 -63.10 -13.91
CA TYR A 9 39.46 -64.08 -12.92
C TYR A 9 39.09 -63.63 -11.47
N LYS A 10 38.14 -64.30 -10.79
CA LYS A 10 38.24 -65.36 -9.74
C LYS A 10 38.60 -64.90 -8.30
N THR A 11 37.55 -64.87 -7.46
CA THR A 11 37.32 -65.53 -6.13
C THR A 11 38.50 -66.07 -5.28
N PRO A 12 38.41 -66.16 -3.92
CA PRO A 12 37.35 -66.91 -3.21
C PRO A 12 36.85 -66.43 -1.82
N PHE A 13 35.76 -67.09 -1.40
CA PHE A 13 35.09 -67.16 -0.10
C PHE A 13 35.99 -67.46 1.10
N SER A 14 35.61 -66.97 2.30
CA SER A 14 35.49 -67.79 3.53
C SER A 14 34.78 -67.07 4.69
N ASP A 15 33.67 -67.66 5.13
CA ASP A 15 33.14 -67.90 6.48
C ASP A 15 33.27 -66.91 7.66
N ASN A 16 32.10 -66.71 8.28
CA ASN A 16 31.82 -66.20 9.62
C ASN A 16 32.60 -66.92 10.74
N HIS A 17 33.20 -66.14 11.66
CA HIS A 17 32.88 -66.08 13.10
C HIS A 17 34.06 -65.54 13.92
N ASN A 18 33.88 -64.37 14.56
CA ASN A 18 34.13 -64.08 15.98
C ASN A 18 34.32 -62.57 16.22
N GLN A 19 33.34 -61.96 16.89
CA GLN A 19 33.55 -60.77 17.73
C GLN A 19 34.45 -61.15 18.93
N PRO A 20 35.11 -60.20 19.65
CA PRO A 20 34.72 -58.80 19.87
C PRO A 20 35.88 -57.77 19.80
N HIS A 21 35.53 -56.49 19.75
CA HIS A 21 36.12 -55.37 20.51
C HIS A 21 36.16 -54.04 19.73
N ARG A 22 35.46 -53.05 20.33
CA ARG A 22 35.72 -51.60 20.37
C ARG A 22 36.57 -51.00 19.23
N THR A 23 35.90 -50.32 18.31
CA THR A 23 36.52 -49.33 17.43
C THR A 23 36.31 -47.91 17.97
N SER A 24 37.44 -47.27 18.21
CA SER A 24 37.69 -45.86 18.47
C SER A 24 37.05 -44.93 17.44
N ALA A 25 36.52 -43.81 17.93
CA ALA A 25 36.05 -42.69 17.13
C ALA A 25 37.17 -42.14 16.24
N ILE A 26 36.85 -41.93 14.97
CA ILE A 26 37.63 -41.11 14.04
C ILE A 26 36.84 -39.82 13.88
N GLU A 27 37.40 -38.73 14.38
CA GLU A 27 36.89 -37.36 14.21
C GLU A 27 36.79 -37.04 12.72
N MET A 28 35.57 -36.76 12.24
CA MET A 28 35.37 -36.06 10.98
C MET A 28 35.59 -34.57 11.18
N THR A 29 36.45 -34.03 10.33
CA THR A 29 36.95 -32.66 10.31
C THR A 29 35.83 -31.63 10.30
N SER A 30 35.88 -30.79 11.33
CA SER A 30 35.37 -29.42 11.49
C SER A 30 34.79 -28.77 10.23
N ALA A 31 33.51 -28.37 10.33
CA ALA A 31 32.88 -27.37 9.48
C ALA A 31 33.75 -26.11 9.37
N ALA A 32 33.70 -25.47 8.19
CA ALA A 32 34.30 -24.16 7.98
C ALA A 32 33.74 -23.16 9.02
N PRO A 33 34.56 -22.25 9.56
CA PRO A 33 34.09 -21.24 10.49
C PRO A 33 33.00 -20.38 9.82
N PRO A 34 32.01 -19.90 10.59
CA PRO A 34 31.03 -18.96 10.06
C PRO A 34 31.76 -17.75 9.47
N PRO A 35 31.27 -17.16 8.37
CA PRO A 35 31.84 -15.93 7.85
C PRO A 35 31.90 -14.89 8.97
N PRO A 36 32.92 -13.99 8.96
CA PRO A 36 33.03 -12.93 9.95
C PRO A 36 31.71 -12.18 10.02
N SER A 37 31.32 -11.70 11.20
CA SER A 37 30.08 -10.99 11.51
C SER A 37 29.84 -9.82 10.54
N GLY A 38 29.31 -10.15 9.37
CA GLY A 38 29.03 -9.23 8.29
C GLY A 38 27.77 -8.45 8.64
N ARG A 39 27.78 -7.18 8.27
CA ARG A 39 26.60 -6.32 8.37
C ARG A 39 25.49 -6.95 7.52
N SER A 40 24.44 -7.50 8.15
CA SER A 40 23.28 -7.97 7.38
C SER A 40 22.53 -6.76 6.85
N VAL A 41 22.34 -6.69 5.54
CA VAL A 41 21.56 -5.63 4.90
C VAL A 41 20.32 -6.23 4.24
N PHE A 42 19.17 -5.65 4.53
CA PHE A 42 17.89 -6.06 3.96
C PHE A 42 17.45 -5.08 2.89
N LEU A 43 17.07 -5.58 1.72
CA LEU A 43 16.55 -4.77 0.63
C LEU A 43 15.02 -4.81 0.59
N GLY A 44 14.39 -3.65 0.63
CA GLY A 44 12.98 -3.48 0.31
C GLY A 44 12.83 -2.84 -1.08
N VAL A 45 11.93 -3.37 -1.89
CA VAL A 45 11.54 -2.77 -3.18
C VAL A 45 10.06 -2.40 -3.13
N ASP A 46 9.74 -1.19 -3.58
CA ASP A 46 8.37 -0.66 -3.62
C ASP A 46 8.07 -0.09 -5.01
N VAL A 47 7.09 -0.65 -5.71
CA VAL A 47 6.61 -0.16 -7.00
C VAL A 47 5.29 0.57 -6.80
N GLY A 48 5.38 1.89 -6.67
CA GLY A 48 4.23 2.78 -6.62
C GLY A 48 3.66 3.06 -8.01
N THR A 49 2.75 4.05 -8.10
CA THR A 49 2.11 4.39 -9.38
C THR A 49 3.07 5.05 -10.37
N GLY A 50 3.96 5.95 -9.92
CA GLY A 50 4.84 6.75 -10.80
C GLY A 50 6.32 6.40 -10.76
N SER A 51 6.75 5.55 -9.83
CA SER A 51 8.16 5.13 -9.74
C SER A 51 8.32 3.79 -9.03
N ALA A 52 9.44 3.12 -9.32
CA ALA A 52 9.99 2.03 -8.54
C ALA A 52 11.05 2.59 -7.57
N ARG A 53 11.02 2.15 -6.32
CA ARG A 53 11.92 2.57 -5.24
C ARG A 53 12.62 1.36 -4.63
N ALA A 54 13.85 1.57 -4.18
CA ALA A 54 14.63 0.56 -3.46
C ALA A 54 15.25 1.19 -2.22
N GLY A 55 15.17 0.49 -1.08
CA GLY A 55 15.72 0.92 0.20
C GLY A 55 16.50 -0.20 0.89
N LEU A 56 17.68 0.12 1.40
CA LEU A 56 18.54 -0.81 2.14
C LEU A 56 18.47 -0.51 3.63
N PHE A 57 18.27 -1.52 4.47
CA PHE A 57 18.09 -1.38 5.91
C PHE A 57 19.09 -2.22 6.69
N ASP A 58 19.53 -1.70 7.84
CA ASP A 58 20.33 -2.46 8.79
C ASP A 58 19.48 -3.31 9.75
N ASN A 59 20.16 -3.96 10.70
CA ASN A 59 19.56 -4.82 11.72
C ASN A 59 18.64 -4.11 12.71
N ASP A 60 18.75 -2.77 12.80
CA ASP A 60 17.90 -1.95 13.65
C ASP A 60 16.70 -1.39 12.86
N GLY A 61 16.59 -1.68 11.56
CA GLY A 61 15.58 -1.10 10.67
C GLY A 61 15.85 0.37 10.34
N ARG A 62 17.12 0.79 10.30
CA ARG A 62 17.50 2.13 9.82
C ARG A 62 17.82 2.09 8.34
N LEU A 63 17.30 3.07 7.60
CA LEU A 63 17.62 3.24 6.18
C LEU A 63 19.09 3.65 5.99
N LEU A 64 19.80 2.86 5.18
CA LEU A 64 21.20 3.06 4.82
C LEU A 64 21.35 3.84 3.50
N GLY A 65 20.48 3.57 2.55
CA GLY A 65 20.40 4.25 1.27
C GLY A 65 19.09 3.92 0.57
N CYS A 66 18.58 4.89 -0.19
CA CYS A 66 17.35 4.77 -0.95
C CYS A 66 17.54 5.46 -2.31
N ALA A 67 16.92 4.91 -3.34
CA ALA A 67 16.83 5.54 -4.65
C ALA A 67 15.48 5.23 -5.30
N SER A 68 15.11 6.06 -6.27
CA SER A 68 13.90 5.90 -7.08
C SER A 68 14.24 5.97 -8.57
N SER A 69 13.40 5.31 -9.38
CA SER A 69 13.44 5.40 -10.85
C SER A 69 12.00 5.54 -11.36
N PRO A 70 11.72 6.50 -12.25
CA PRO A 70 10.39 6.67 -12.83
C PRO A 70 9.97 5.44 -13.63
N ILE A 71 8.66 5.22 -13.74
CA ILE A 71 8.07 4.17 -14.58
C ILE A 71 7.08 4.79 -15.56
N GLN A 72 7.03 4.24 -16.76
CA GLN A 72 6.17 4.72 -17.83
C GLN A 72 4.69 4.40 -17.55
N ILE A 73 3.82 5.40 -17.68
CA ILE A 73 2.36 5.24 -17.59
C ILE A 73 1.72 5.72 -18.89
N TRP A 74 0.77 4.95 -19.42
CA TRP A 74 -0.14 5.40 -20.46
C TRP A 74 -1.52 5.59 -19.87
N LYS A 75 -2.16 6.74 -20.15
CA LYS A 75 -3.50 7.06 -19.68
C LYS A 75 -4.35 7.58 -20.83
N GLU A 76 -5.43 6.86 -21.13
CA GLU A 76 -6.37 7.13 -22.22
C GLU A 76 -7.80 7.00 -21.69
N GLY A 77 -8.42 8.12 -21.30
CA GLY A 77 -9.70 8.11 -20.60
C GLY A 77 -9.61 7.37 -19.26
N ASP A 78 -10.45 6.34 -19.09
CA ASP A 78 -10.50 5.47 -17.91
C ASP A 78 -9.48 4.30 -17.98
N CYS A 79 -8.80 4.14 -19.10
CA CYS A 79 -7.75 3.13 -19.28
C CYS A 79 -6.39 3.66 -18.81
N VAL A 80 -5.76 2.95 -17.88
CA VAL A 80 -4.44 3.26 -17.32
C VAL A 80 -3.57 2.01 -17.39
N GLU A 81 -2.46 2.10 -18.12
CA GLU A 81 -1.60 0.97 -18.49
C GLU A 81 -0.14 1.22 -18.14
N GLN A 82 0.58 0.14 -17.85
CA GLN A 82 2.02 0.13 -17.55
C GLN A 82 2.71 -1.03 -18.29
N SER A 83 4.04 -1.07 -18.19
CA SER A 83 4.87 -2.14 -18.74
C SER A 83 5.64 -2.86 -17.65
N SER A 84 5.46 -4.17 -17.55
CA SER A 84 6.19 -5.00 -16.58
C SER A 84 7.71 -4.99 -16.84
N THR A 85 8.13 -4.99 -18.11
CA THR A 85 9.54 -4.86 -18.50
C THR A 85 10.14 -3.53 -18.06
N ASP A 86 9.44 -2.42 -18.29
CA ASP A 86 9.89 -1.08 -17.85
C ASP A 86 10.01 -0.99 -16.33
N ILE A 87 9.01 -1.51 -15.61
CA ILE A 87 9.00 -1.59 -14.14
C ILE A 87 10.23 -2.37 -13.63
N TRP A 88 10.55 -3.53 -14.22
CA TRP A 88 11.72 -4.31 -13.79
C TRP A 88 13.05 -3.58 -14.05
N LEU A 89 13.17 -2.89 -15.19
CA LEU A 89 14.33 -2.06 -15.49
C LEU A 89 14.49 -0.89 -14.50
N ALA A 90 13.37 -0.25 -14.13
CA ALA A 90 13.35 0.80 -13.12
C ALA A 90 13.77 0.28 -11.74
N ILE A 91 13.30 -0.91 -11.34
CA ILE A 91 13.75 -1.59 -10.11
C ILE A 91 15.26 -1.83 -10.14
N CYS A 92 15.78 -2.41 -11.21
CA CYS A 92 17.22 -2.68 -11.34
C CYS A 92 18.04 -1.40 -11.21
N THR A 93 17.57 -0.30 -11.79
CA THR A 93 18.20 1.02 -11.69
C THR A 93 18.17 1.55 -10.25
N ALA A 94 17.00 1.49 -9.60
CA ALA A 94 16.83 1.94 -8.22
C ALA A 94 17.68 1.12 -7.24
N VAL A 95 17.72 -0.21 -7.37
CA VAL A 95 18.49 -1.09 -6.49
C VAL A 95 19.99 -0.79 -6.59
N LYS A 96 20.53 -0.68 -7.82
CA LYS A 96 21.94 -0.33 -8.03
C LYS A 96 22.30 1.04 -7.47
N ALA A 97 21.42 2.03 -7.67
CA ALA A 97 21.60 3.37 -7.13
C ALA A 97 21.54 3.38 -5.59
N ALA A 98 20.59 2.65 -4.98
CA ALA A 98 20.48 2.53 -3.53
C ALA A 98 21.72 1.88 -2.92
N CYS A 99 22.26 0.80 -3.52
CA CYS A 99 23.50 0.15 -3.09
C CYS A 99 24.69 1.10 -3.13
N SER A 100 24.82 1.86 -4.23
CA SER A 100 25.86 2.89 -4.38
C SER A 100 25.76 3.98 -3.30
N LEU A 101 24.57 4.51 -3.07
CA LEU A 101 24.32 5.55 -2.04
C LEU A 101 24.55 5.04 -0.62
N ALA A 102 24.23 3.77 -0.35
CA ALA A 102 24.46 3.13 0.94
C ALA A 102 25.93 2.71 1.15
N ASN A 103 26.75 2.71 0.09
CA ASN A 103 28.07 2.09 0.06
C ASN A 103 28.04 0.63 0.55
N VAL A 104 27.11 -0.14 -0.03
CA VAL A 104 26.87 -1.56 0.26
C VAL A 104 27.12 -2.36 -1.03
N SER A 105 27.94 -3.42 -0.95
CA SER A 105 28.13 -4.33 -2.07
C SER A 105 27.00 -5.36 -2.17
N GLY A 106 26.76 -5.90 -3.38
CA GLY A 106 25.64 -6.81 -3.61
C GLY A 106 25.67 -8.10 -2.77
N ASP A 107 26.85 -8.52 -2.31
CA ASP A 107 27.05 -9.67 -1.41
C ASP A 107 26.75 -9.38 0.06
N GLU A 108 26.67 -8.11 0.47
CA GLU A 108 26.21 -7.71 1.80
C GLU A 108 24.68 -7.72 1.93
N VAL A 109 23.95 -7.75 0.80
CA VAL A 109 22.49 -7.84 0.77
C VAL A 109 22.06 -9.28 1.05
N THR A 110 21.62 -9.52 2.28
CA THR A 110 21.31 -10.87 2.77
C THR A 110 19.90 -11.35 2.41
N SER A 111 19.01 -10.45 1.99
CA SER A 111 17.65 -10.78 1.55
C SER A 111 16.96 -9.61 0.88
N LEU A 112 15.88 -9.89 0.16
CA LEU A 112 14.98 -8.87 -0.35
C LEU A 112 13.50 -9.24 -0.26
N GLY A 113 12.64 -8.24 -0.31
CA GLY A 113 11.20 -8.41 -0.49
C GLY A 113 10.62 -7.33 -1.40
N PHE A 114 9.47 -7.64 -2.00
CA PHE A 114 8.78 -6.76 -2.94
C PHE A 114 7.43 -6.31 -2.40
N ALA A 115 7.12 -5.04 -2.62
CA ALA A 115 5.80 -4.48 -2.50
C ALA A 115 5.44 -3.71 -3.78
N ALA A 116 4.17 -3.71 -4.16
CA ALA A 116 3.71 -2.96 -5.32
C ALA A 116 2.23 -2.58 -5.20
N THR A 117 1.80 -1.63 -6.05
CA THR A 117 0.36 -1.42 -6.28
C THR A 117 -0.32 -2.72 -6.71
N CYS A 118 -1.61 -2.89 -6.38
CA CYS A 118 -2.41 -4.05 -6.79
C CYS A 118 -2.84 -3.99 -8.27
N SER A 119 -1.88 -3.83 -9.17
CA SER A 119 -2.08 -3.81 -10.62
C SER A 119 -2.06 -5.23 -11.19
N LEU A 120 -2.70 -5.46 -12.33
CA LEU A 120 -2.82 -6.79 -12.96
C LEU A 120 -1.79 -6.94 -14.08
N VAL A 121 -0.97 -7.98 -14.04
CA VAL A 121 0.05 -8.31 -15.05
C VAL A 121 -0.39 -9.53 -15.85
N ALA A 122 -0.22 -9.47 -17.17
CA ALA A 122 -0.47 -10.58 -18.10
C ALA A 122 0.84 -11.05 -18.76
N VAL A 123 1.11 -12.35 -18.68
CA VAL A 123 2.25 -12.98 -19.37
C VAL A 123 1.86 -14.32 -19.99
N ASP A 124 2.59 -14.73 -21.02
CA ASP A 124 2.41 -16.01 -21.70
C ASP A 124 3.15 -17.15 -20.96
N TYR A 125 3.21 -18.31 -21.61
CA TYR A 125 3.81 -19.53 -21.05
C TYR A 125 5.30 -19.35 -20.71
N ASP A 126 6.02 -18.65 -21.60
CA ASP A 126 7.45 -18.37 -21.49
C ASP A 126 7.75 -17.19 -20.55
N GLY A 127 6.69 -16.51 -20.06
CA GLY A 127 6.80 -15.36 -19.17
C GLY A 127 6.93 -14.03 -19.91
N GLU A 128 6.69 -14.02 -21.23
CA GLU A 128 6.77 -12.81 -22.04
C GLU A 128 5.48 -11.95 -21.92
N PRO A 129 5.58 -10.62 -22.04
CA PRO A 129 4.44 -9.71 -21.93
C PRO A 129 3.29 -9.99 -22.92
N VAL A 130 2.07 -10.14 -22.41
CA VAL A 130 0.85 -10.23 -23.22
C VAL A 130 0.08 -8.91 -23.15
N THR A 131 -0.21 -8.28 -24.28
CA THR A 131 -0.91 -6.97 -24.31
C THR A 131 -2.26 -7.03 -23.60
N VAL A 132 -2.52 -6.02 -22.76
CA VAL A 132 -3.84 -5.73 -22.17
C VAL A 132 -4.43 -4.44 -22.75
N SER A 133 -3.86 -3.97 -23.86
CA SER A 133 -4.18 -2.70 -24.50
C SER A 133 -4.87 -2.88 -25.85
N TRP A 134 -5.82 -2.01 -26.16
CA TRP A 134 -6.43 -1.92 -27.49
C TRP A 134 -5.43 -1.59 -28.60
N SER A 135 -4.29 -0.98 -28.24
CA SER A 135 -3.21 -0.69 -29.18
C SER A 135 -2.54 -1.93 -29.76
N GLY A 136 -2.68 -3.09 -29.10
CA GLY A 136 -1.94 -4.31 -29.43
C GLY A 136 -0.45 -4.27 -29.06
N ASP A 137 0.04 -3.17 -28.45
CA ASP A 137 1.44 -3.05 -28.00
C ASP A 137 1.70 -4.01 -26.83
N THR A 138 2.46 -5.08 -27.08
CA THR A 138 2.78 -6.12 -26.09
C THR A 138 3.50 -5.58 -24.87
N ARG A 139 4.17 -4.41 -24.98
CA ARG A 139 4.80 -3.77 -23.82
C ARG A 139 3.77 -3.28 -22.80
N ARG A 140 2.55 -2.98 -23.22
CA ARG A 140 1.44 -2.55 -22.35
C ARG A 140 0.71 -3.79 -21.81
N ASN A 141 1.35 -4.50 -20.90
CA ASN A 141 0.86 -5.77 -20.33
C ASN A 141 0.40 -5.66 -18.86
N VAL A 142 0.27 -4.44 -18.34
CA VAL A 142 -0.18 -4.18 -16.97
C VAL A 142 -1.41 -3.28 -16.97
N ILE A 143 -2.52 -3.74 -16.41
CA ILE A 143 -3.69 -2.90 -16.09
C ILE A 143 -3.47 -2.31 -14.70
N VAL A 144 -3.30 -0.99 -14.62
CA VAL A 144 -2.95 -0.30 -13.38
C VAL A 144 -4.09 -0.36 -12.37
N TRP A 145 -3.79 -0.34 -11.07
CA TRP A 145 -4.79 -0.41 -9.99
C TRP A 145 -5.96 0.57 -10.19
N MET A 146 -5.67 1.83 -10.52
CA MET A 146 -6.63 2.93 -10.72
C MET A 146 -7.36 2.93 -12.08
N ASP A 147 -7.19 1.89 -12.89
CA ASP A 147 -7.91 1.73 -14.15
C ASP A 147 -9.39 1.39 -13.89
N HIS A 148 -10.31 2.14 -14.51
CA HIS A 148 -11.76 2.00 -14.34
C HIS A 148 -12.46 1.45 -15.59
N ARG A 149 -11.75 0.82 -16.53
CA ARG A 149 -12.35 0.25 -17.75
C ARG A 149 -13.41 -0.82 -17.45
N ALA A 150 -13.30 -1.48 -16.29
CA ALA A 150 -14.11 -2.63 -15.89
C ALA A 150 -15.36 -2.29 -15.04
N VAL A 151 -15.82 -1.03 -15.03
CA VAL A 151 -17.01 -0.59 -14.26
C VAL A 151 -18.25 -1.44 -14.57
N LYS A 152 -18.55 -1.70 -15.85
CA LYS A 152 -19.72 -2.49 -16.25
C LYS A 152 -19.65 -3.94 -15.77
N GLN A 153 -18.46 -4.53 -15.78
CA GLN A 153 -18.21 -5.89 -15.30
C GLN A 153 -18.38 -5.94 -13.78
N ALA A 154 -17.87 -4.95 -13.06
CA ALA A 154 -18.06 -4.84 -11.62
C ALA A 154 -19.55 -4.71 -11.26
N GLU A 155 -20.30 -3.83 -11.93
CA GLU A 155 -21.76 -3.69 -11.75
C GLU A 155 -22.50 -5.02 -11.98
N ARG A 156 -22.13 -5.77 -13.03
CA ARG A 156 -22.73 -7.08 -13.31
C ARG A 156 -22.44 -8.09 -12.21
N ILE A 157 -21.18 -8.20 -11.75
CA ILE A 157 -20.79 -9.09 -10.65
C ILE A 157 -21.57 -8.72 -9.37
N ASN A 158 -21.64 -7.42 -9.06
CA ASN A 158 -22.35 -6.92 -7.87
C ASN A 158 -23.86 -7.21 -7.91
N SER A 159 -24.47 -7.28 -9.09
CA SER A 159 -25.90 -7.58 -9.24
C SER A 159 -26.29 -8.99 -8.79
N SER A 160 -25.37 -9.95 -8.87
CA SER A 160 -25.57 -11.34 -8.43
C SER A 160 -25.41 -11.55 -6.92
N LYS A 161 -24.75 -10.60 -6.22
CA LYS A 161 -24.47 -10.65 -4.78
C LYS A 161 -23.88 -11.98 -4.27
N PRO A 162 -22.79 -12.48 -4.87
CA PRO A 162 -22.21 -13.75 -4.44
C PRO A 162 -21.64 -13.65 -3.01
N PRO A 163 -21.69 -14.73 -2.21
CA PRO A 163 -21.27 -14.71 -0.81
C PRO A 163 -19.84 -14.20 -0.58
N VAL A 164 -18.94 -14.44 -1.54
CA VAL A 164 -17.54 -13.99 -1.46
C VAL A 164 -17.41 -12.46 -1.37
N LEU A 165 -18.40 -11.69 -1.84
CA LEU A 165 -18.38 -10.23 -1.75
C LEU A 165 -18.58 -9.71 -0.32
N GLU A 166 -19.04 -10.53 0.63
CA GLU A 166 -19.10 -10.16 2.05
C GLU A 166 -17.72 -9.71 2.58
N TYR A 167 -16.63 -10.28 2.05
CA TYR A 167 -15.25 -9.93 2.40
C TYR A 167 -14.76 -8.65 1.70
N CYS A 168 -15.51 -8.13 0.72
CA CYS A 168 -15.23 -6.88 0.02
C CYS A 168 -16.16 -5.75 0.51
N GLY A 169 -16.77 -5.87 1.68
CA GLY A 169 -17.75 -4.90 2.18
C GLY A 169 -19.08 -4.92 1.43
N GLY A 170 -19.38 -6.01 0.71
CA GLY A 170 -20.61 -6.26 -0.03
C GLY A 170 -20.57 -5.91 -1.52
N VAL A 171 -19.51 -5.25 -2.01
CA VAL A 171 -19.41 -4.75 -3.39
C VAL A 171 -17.97 -4.91 -3.90
N VAL A 172 -17.77 -5.51 -5.07
CA VAL A 172 -16.48 -5.54 -5.77
C VAL A 172 -16.22 -4.20 -6.46
N SER A 173 -15.00 -3.67 -6.31
CA SER A 173 -14.54 -2.47 -7.01
C SER A 173 -14.09 -2.81 -8.43
N PRO A 174 -14.28 -1.93 -9.44
CA PRO A 174 -13.67 -2.11 -10.77
C PRO A 174 -12.14 -2.17 -10.74
N GLU A 175 -11.53 -1.72 -9.64
CA GLU A 175 -10.07 -1.76 -9.43
C GLU A 175 -9.55 -3.14 -9.02
N MET A 176 -10.43 -4.05 -8.58
CA MET A 176 -10.09 -5.44 -8.22
C MET A 176 -9.91 -6.32 -9.47
N GLN A 177 -9.30 -7.49 -9.31
CA GLN A 177 -8.86 -8.29 -10.45
C GLN A 177 -9.98 -9.02 -11.21
N PRO A 178 -11.03 -9.59 -10.57
CA PRO A 178 -12.08 -10.31 -11.31
C PRO A 178 -12.80 -9.45 -12.36
N PRO A 179 -13.23 -8.19 -12.06
CA PRO A 179 -13.78 -7.31 -13.10
C PRO A 179 -12.82 -7.04 -14.26
N LYS A 180 -11.53 -6.82 -13.97
CA LYS A 180 -10.50 -6.57 -15.00
C LYS A 180 -10.29 -7.78 -15.91
N LEU A 181 -10.21 -8.98 -15.34
CA LEU A 181 -10.10 -10.23 -16.10
C LEU A 181 -11.32 -10.45 -16.99
N LEU A 182 -12.51 -10.23 -16.45
CA LEU A 182 -13.76 -10.35 -17.20
C LEU A 182 -13.81 -9.34 -18.35
N TRP A 183 -13.34 -8.11 -18.12
CA TRP A 183 -13.22 -7.11 -19.17
C TRP A 183 -12.25 -7.57 -20.28
N VAL A 184 -11.06 -8.09 -19.92
CA VAL A 184 -10.09 -8.58 -20.92
C VAL A 184 -10.68 -9.75 -21.71
N LYS A 185 -11.33 -10.71 -21.06
CA LYS A 185 -11.95 -11.86 -21.73
C LYS A 185 -12.99 -11.42 -22.77
N GLU A 186 -13.79 -10.41 -22.46
CA GLU A 186 -14.84 -9.90 -23.35
C GLU A 186 -14.29 -9.05 -24.51
N ASN A 187 -13.21 -8.30 -24.26
CA ASN A 187 -12.76 -7.24 -25.16
C ASN A 187 -11.49 -7.59 -25.93
N LEU A 188 -10.62 -8.43 -25.38
CA LEU A 188 -9.30 -8.78 -25.90
C LEU A 188 -9.12 -10.31 -25.96
N GLN A 189 -9.96 -10.98 -26.75
CA GLN A 189 -10.01 -12.45 -26.82
C GLN A 189 -8.69 -13.10 -27.24
N GLU A 190 -7.93 -12.46 -28.14
CA GLU A 190 -6.60 -12.94 -28.54
C GLU A 190 -5.64 -12.94 -27.34
N SER A 191 -5.51 -11.80 -26.64
CA SER A 191 -4.74 -11.69 -25.41
C SER A 191 -5.18 -12.70 -24.34
N TRP A 192 -6.49 -12.90 -24.16
CA TRP A 192 -7.03 -13.87 -23.22
C TRP A 192 -6.56 -15.30 -23.52
N SER A 193 -6.54 -15.67 -24.81
CA SER A 193 -6.08 -16.99 -25.25
C SER A 193 -4.58 -17.20 -25.13
N MET A 194 -3.78 -16.14 -25.31
CA MET A 194 -2.31 -16.19 -25.16
C MET A 194 -1.87 -16.17 -23.70
N ALA A 195 -2.60 -15.47 -22.83
CA ALA A 195 -2.22 -15.33 -21.43
C ALA A 195 -2.20 -16.69 -20.71
N PHE A 196 -1.04 -17.03 -20.19
CA PHE A 196 -0.82 -18.24 -19.40
C PHE A 196 -0.81 -17.93 -17.91
N ARG A 197 -0.39 -16.72 -17.50
CA ARG A 197 -0.46 -16.27 -16.11
C ARG A 197 -1.06 -14.88 -16.01
N TRP A 198 -1.96 -14.75 -15.06
CA TRP A 198 -2.49 -13.50 -14.55
C TRP A 198 -1.99 -13.35 -13.12
N MET A 199 -1.33 -12.24 -12.83
CA MET A 199 -0.67 -12.04 -11.53
C MET A 199 -0.93 -10.64 -11.03
N ASP A 200 -1.04 -10.49 -9.72
CA ASP A 200 -0.89 -9.17 -9.12
C ASP A 200 0.56 -8.70 -9.34
N LEU A 201 0.78 -7.40 -9.53
CA LEU A 201 2.10 -6.86 -9.85
C LEU A 201 3.15 -7.27 -8.83
N SER A 202 2.81 -7.25 -7.54
CA SER A 202 3.73 -7.65 -6.48
C SER A 202 4.14 -9.13 -6.57
N ASP A 203 3.21 -10.02 -6.95
CA ASP A 203 3.50 -11.44 -7.19
C ASP A 203 4.36 -11.62 -8.45
N TRP A 204 4.09 -10.88 -9.52
CA TRP A 204 4.90 -10.91 -10.74
C TRP A 204 6.35 -10.50 -10.47
N LEU A 205 6.59 -9.51 -9.62
CA LEU A 205 7.96 -9.12 -9.23
C LEU A 205 8.69 -10.26 -8.53
N SER A 206 8.01 -10.93 -7.60
CA SER A 206 8.56 -12.07 -6.87
C SER A 206 8.86 -13.23 -7.81
N TYR A 207 7.92 -13.57 -8.70
CA TYR A 207 8.09 -14.58 -9.74
C TYR A 207 9.24 -14.25 -10.70
N ARG A 208 9.34 -13.00 -11.18
CA ARG A 208 10.41 -12.56 -12.06
C ARG A 208 11.79 -12.63 -11.41
N ALA A 209 11.83 -12.54 -10.08
CA ALA A 209 13.05 -12.61 -9.28
C ALA A 209 13.47 -14.05 -8.96
N THR A 210 12.54 -15.00 -8.83
CA THR A 210 12.81 -16.35 -8.28
C THR A 210 12.43 -17.52 -9.21
N GLY A 211 11.61 -17.28 -10.23
CA GLY A 211 10.95 -18.32 -11.03
C GLY A 211 9.88 -19.12 -10.28
N ASP A 212 9.62 -18.79 -9.01
CA ASP A 212 8.61 -19.46 -8.17
C ASP A 212 7.22 -18.86 -8.43
N ASP A 213 6.27 -19.72 -8.81
CA ASP A 213 4.91 -19.35 -9.18
C ASP A 213 3.95 -19.28 -7.97
N THR A 214 4.49 -19.25 -6.75
CA THR A 214 3.70 -19.05 -5.52
C THR A 214 3.17 -17.63 -5.42
N ARG A 215 1.89 -17.48 -5.07
CA ARG A 215 1.23 -16.18 -4.88
C ARG A 215 1.25 -15.75 -3.43
N SER A 216 1.20 -14.44 -3.21
CA SER A 216 0.96 -13.87 -1.89
C SER A 216 -0.46 -14.11 -1.43
N LEU A 217 -0.59 -14.53 -0.18
CA LEU A 217 -1.89 -14.53 0.49
C LEU A 217 -2.49 -13.13 0.55
N CYS A 218 -1.66 -12.07 0.65
CA CYS A 218 -2.13 -10.68 0.68
C CYS A 218 -2.87 -10.28 -0.60
N THR A 219 -2.25 -10.51 -1.76
CA THR A 219 -2.81 -10.11 -3.05
C THR A 219 -4.11 -10.85 -3.31
N THR A 220 -4.06 -12.19 -3.18
CA THR A 220 -5.15 -13.09 -3.49
C THR A 220 -6.39 -12.82 -2.63
N VAL A 221 -6.25 -12.70 -1.30
CA VAL A 221 -7.41 -12.44 -0.43
C VAL A 221 -7.99 -11.04 -0.60
N CYS A 222 -7.13 -10.03 -0.81
CA CYS A 222 -7.58 -8.65 -0.83
C CYS A 222 -8.17 -8.21 -2.17
N LYS A 223 -7.77 -8.85 -3.29
CA LYS A 223 -8.06 -8.35 -4.65
C LYS A 223 -8.52 -9.42 -5.64
N TRP A 224 -8.42 -10.70 -5.29
CA TRP A 224 -8.82 -11.84 -6.12
C TRP A 224 -9.95 -12.67 -5.51
N THR A 225 -10.60 -12.20 -4.43
CA THR A 225 -11.70 -12.91 -3.77
C THR A 225 -11.33 -14.30 -3.23
N TYR A 226 -10.03 -14.58 -3.01
CA TYR A 226 -9.57 -15.83 -2.41
C TYR A 226 -9.93 -15.89 -0.92
N LEU A 227 -10.51 -17.01 -0.47
CA LEU A 227 -10.87 -17.23 0.92
C LEU A 227 -9.67 -17.81 1.69
N GLY A 228 -8.78 -16.92 2.12
CA GLY A 228 -7.53 -17.29 2.79
C GLY A 228 -7.67 -18.14 4.05
N HIS A 229 -8.86 -18.23 4.65
CA HIS A 229 -9.16 -19.03 5.84
C HIS A 229 -9.73 -20.42 5.54
N ALA A 230 -10.00 -20.76 4.27
CA ALA A 230 -10.64 -22.02 3.90
C ALA A 230 -9.85 -23.25 4.41
N HIS A 231 -8.52 -23.15 4.43
CA HIS A 231 -7.63 -24.17 4.99
C HIS A 231 -7.91 -24.49 6.47
N MET A 232 -8.41 -23.54 7.27
CA MET A 232 -8.70 -23.75 8.69
C MET A 232 -9.81 -24.77 8.91
N GLN A 233 -10.72 -24.92 7.95
CA GLN A 233 -11.82 -25.88 8.05
C GLN A 233 -11.36 -27.31 7.77
N GLN A 234 -10.14 -27.49 7.26
CA GLN A 234 -9.61 -28.78 6.82
C GLN A 234 -8.38 -29.27 7.60
N ILE A 235 -7.82 -28.50 8.53
CA ILE A 235 -6.52 -28.81 9.13
C ILE A 235 -6.59 -28.96 10.67
N ASN A 236 -6.28 -30.17 11.14
CA ASN A 236 -5.93 -30.56 12.51
C ASN A 236 -4.41 -30.51 12.78
N GLU A 237 -3.59 -29.99 11.86
CA GLU A 237 -2.11 -30.02 11.91
C GLU A 237 -1.48 -28.63 11.77
N ILE A 238 -0.65 -28.24 12.75
CA ILE A 238 -0.21 -26.86 13.01
C ILE A 238 0.95 -26.38 12.09
N ASP A 239 1.48 -27.22 11.19
CA ASP A 239 2.84 -27.01 10.66
C ASP A 239 3.01 -26.75 9.14
N SER A 240 1.96 -26.72 8.29
CA SER A 240 2.16 -26.37 6.86
C SER A 240 2.15 -24.85 6.63
N HIS A 241 3.32 -24.26 6.38
CA HIS A 241 3.44 -22.83 6.02
C HIS A 241 3.10 -22.55 4.55
N ASP A 242 3.01 -23.60 3.74
CA ASP A 242 2.48 -23.57 2.37
C ASP A 242 1.02 -24.02 2.39
N MET A 243 0.16 -23.22 1.77
CA MET A 243 -1.24 -23.58 1.60
C MET A 243 -1.45 -23.98 0.14
N GLU A 244 -1.92 -25.22 -0.07
CA GLU A 244 -2.60 -25.54 -1.33
C GLU A 244 -3.76 -24.55 -1.51
N ALA A 245 -4.01 -24.12 -2.75
CA ALA A 245 -5.01 -23.10 -3.05
C ALA A 245 -6.46 -23.61 -2.89
N LEU A 246 -6.86 -23.86 -1.64
CA LEU A 246 -8.17 -24.37 -1.24
C LEU A 246 -9.23 -23.27 -1.05
N GLY A 247 -8.83 -22.00 -1.15
CA GLY A 247 -9.71 -20.86 -0.94
C GLY A 247 -10.32 -20.26 -2.21
N TRP A 248 -10.07 -20.82 -3.39
CA TRP A 248 -10.76 -20.38 -4.61
C TRP A 248 -12.22 -20.87 -4.57
N ASP A 249 -13.15 -19.98 -4.87
CA ASP A 249 -14.58 -20.27 -4.98
C ASP A 249 -14.92 -20.57 -6.45
N ASP A 250 -14.85 -21.85 -6.83
CA ASP A 250 -15.03 -22.29 -8.22
C ASP A 250 -16.41 -21.91 -8.76
N GLU A 251 -17.46 -22.03 -7.94
CA GLU A 251 -18.82 -21.64 -8.31
C GLU A 251 -18.89 -20.15 -8.65
N PHE A 252 -18.24 -19.29 -7.84
CA PHE A 252 -18.16 -17.86 -8.15
C PHE A 252 -17.45 -17.58 -9.48
N TRP A 253 -16.29 -18.19 -9.74
CA TRP A 253 -15.54 -17.96 -10.98
C TRP A 253 -16.31 -18.45 -12.21
N GLU A 254 -17.01 -19.58 -12.10
CA GLU A 254 -17.92 -20.08 -13.13
C GLU A 254 -19.10 -19.13 -13.38
N GLU A 255 -19.77 -18.67 -12.32
CA GLU A 255 -20.96 -17.80 -12.38
C GLU A 255 -20.66 -16.46 -13.09
N ILE A 256 -19.50 -15.85 -12.80
CA ILE A 256 -19.12 -14.57 -13.42
C ILE A 256 -18.59 -14.73 -14.85
N GLY A 257 -18.53 -15.96 -15.38
CA GLY A 257 -18.10 -16.25 -16.74
C GLY A 257 -16.59 -16.40 -16.90
N LEU A 258 -15.86 -16.72 -15.82
CA LEU A 258 -14.41 -16.92 -15.77
C LEU A 258 -14.00 -18.36 -15.36
N GLY A 259 -14.89 -19.34 -15.56
CA GLY A 259 -14.66 -20.75 -15.17
C GLY A 259 -13.46 -21.41 -15.85
N ASP A 260 -12.97 -20.89 -16.98
CA ASP A 260 -11.72 -21.33 -17.63
C ASP A 260 -10.46 -21.04 -16.82
N LEU A 261 -10.55 -20.21 -15.78
CA LEU A 261 -9.47 -20.01 -14.81
C LEU A 261 -9.44 -21.06 -13.70
N VAL A 262 -10.50 -21.87 -13.54
CA VAL A 262 -10.56 -23.00 -12.59
C VAL A 262 -9.75 -24.19 -13.14
N ASP A 263 -9.72 -24.32 -14.47
CA ASP A 263 -9.02 -25.39 -15.17
C ASP A 263 -7.54 -25.54 -14.75
N GLY A 264 -7.09 -26.79 -14.65
CA GLY A 264 -5.73 -27.10 -14.25
C GLY A 264 -5.40 -26.63 -12.83
N HIS A 265 -6.37 -26.68 -11.91
CA HIS A 265 -6.20 -26.27 -10.50
C HIS A 265 -5.69 -24.84 -10.39
N HIS A 266 -6.41 -23.91 -11.01
CA HIS A 266 -6.15 -22.47 -10.92
C HIS A 266 -4.76 -22.05 -11.40
N SER A 267 -4.13 -22.85 -12.26
CA SER A 267 -2.74 -22.65 -12.69
C SER A 267 -2.45 -21.27 -13.27
N LYS A 268 -3.43 -20.64 -13.93
CA LYS A 268 -3.27 -19.30 -14.50
C LYS A 268 -3.29 -18.18 -13.47
N ILE A 269 -3.91 -18.37 -12.30
CA ILE A 269 -4.13 -17.33 -11.29
C ILE A 269 -3.41 -17.61 -9.96
N GLY A 270 -2.99 -18.85 -9.72
CA GLY A 270 -2.19 -19.24 -8.55
C GLY A 270 -2.64 -20.55 -7.94
N ARG A 271 -1.82 -21.59 -8.09
CA ARG A 271 -2.03 -22.91 -7.45
C ARG A 271 -1.46 -23.00 -6.04
N SER A 272 -0.37 -22.28 -5.79
CA SER A 272 0.33 -22.25 -4.50
C SER A 272 0.21 -20.86 -3.91
N ILE A 273 -0.18 -20.77 -2.64
CA ILE A 273 -0.38 -19.50 -1.94
C ILE A 273 0.32 -19.58 -0.59
N ALA A 274 1.10 -18.55 -0.27
CA ALA A 274 1.93 -18.54 0.94
C ALA A 274 1.72 -17.29 1.79
N PHE A 275 2.00 -17.43 3.09
CA PHE A 275 1.96 -16.32 4.03
C PHE A 275 3.00 -15.23 3.66
N PRO A 276 2.75 -13.96 4.07
CA PRO A 276 3.74 -12.90 3.94
C PRO A 276 5.10 -13.32 4.53
N GLY A 277 6.18 -13.09 3.78
CA GLY A 277 7.54 -13.40 4.21
C GLY A 277 7.98 -14.86 4.07
N HIS A 278 7.13 -15.75 3.53
CA HIS A 278 7.54 -17.10 3.14
C HIS A 278 8.69 -17.05 2.11
N ALA A 279 9.66 -17.95 2.20
CA ALA A 279 10.84 -17.95 1.33
C ALA A 279 10.55 -18.61 -0.02
N LEU A 280 10.72 -17.86 -1.11
CA LEU A 280 10.39 -18.32 -2.45
C LEU A 280 11.56 -19.03 -3.15
N GLY A 281 11.27 -20.20 -3.71
CA GLY A 281 12.21 -21.02 -4.47
C GLY A 281 13.54 -21.23 -3.75
N CYS A 282 14.63 -21.05 -4.50
CA CYS A 282 15.98 -21.03 -3.95
C CYS A 282 16.51 -19.59 -3.77
N GLY A 283 15.63 -18.58 -3.69
CA GLY A 283 15.99 -17.16 -3.74
C GLY A 283 16.16 -16.64 -5.17
N LEU A 284 16.96 -15.57 -5.34
CA LEU A 284 17.19 -14.94 -6.64
C LEU A 284 17.76 -15.92 -7.68
N ILE A 285 17.13 -15.99 -8.84
CA ILE A 285 17.70 -16.70 -9.98
C ILE A 285 18.93 -15.96 -10.55
N PRO A 286 19.87 -16.65 -11.22
CA PRO A 286 21.10 -16.04 -11.71
C PRO A 286 20.91 -14.79 -12.58
N ASP A 287 19.91 -14.81 -13.47
CA ASP A 287 19.65 -13.68 -14.37
C ASP A 287 19.13 -12.45 -13.60
N ALA A 288 18.16 -12.64 -12.71
CA ALA A 288 17.65 -11.58 -11.85
C ALA A 288 18.74 -11.01 -10.93
N ALA A 289 19.58 -11.87 -10.33
CA ALA A 289 20.70 -11.44 -9.50
C ALA A 289 21.69 -10.56 -10.29
N LYS A 290 22.04 -10.96 -11.51
CA LYS A 290 22.91 -10.17 -12.40
C LYS A 290 22.29 -8.83 -12.78
N GLU A 291 21.00 -8.80 -13.10
CA GLU A 291 20.28 -7.58 -13.46
C GLU A 291 20.18 -6.60 -12.29
N LEU A 292 19.93 -7.09 -11.07
CA LEU A 292 19.86 -6.31 -9.83
C LEU A 292 21.23 -5.91 -9.29
N GLY A 293 22.30 -6.61 -9.67
CA GLY A 293 23.64 -6.44 -9.10
C GLY A 293 23.81 -7.08 -7.72
N LEU A 294 23.11 -8.18 -7.47
CA LEU A 294 23.08 -8.94 -6.22
C LEU A 294 23.63 -10.37 -6.43
N VAL A 295 23.57 -11.19 -5.38
CA VAL A 295 24.05 -12.58 -5.40
C VAL A 295 22.91 -13.55 -5.74
N ALA A 296 23.17 -14.52 -6.62
CA ALA A 296 22.22 -15.59 -6.90
C ALA A 296 21.97 -16.42 -5.63
N GLY A 297 20.71 -16.75 -5.38
CA GLY A 297 20.26 -17.43 -4.18
C GLY A 297 20.03 -16.52 -2.98
N THR A 298 20.17 -15.19 -3.10
CA THR A 298 19.73 -14.27 -2.04
C THR A 298 18.23 -14.51 -1.76
N PRO A 299 17.82 -14.81 -0.51
CA PRO A 299 16.44 -15.10 -0.15
C PRO A 299 15.47 -13.99 -0.55
N VAL A 300 14.32 -14.40 -1.11
CA VAL A 300 13.22 -13.51 -1.49
C VAL A 300 11.97 -13.93 -0.72
N GLY A 301 11.35 -12.98 -0.03
CA GLY A 301 10.08 -13.22 0.66
C GLY A 301 8.87 -13.02 -0.24
N THR A 302 7.83 -13.81 -0.04
CA THR A 302 6.50 -13.59 -0.64
C THR A 302 6.04 -12.15 -0.41
N SER A 303 5.61 -11.50 -1.49
CA SER A 303 5.33 -10.07 -1.58
C SER A 303 4.09 -9.61 -0.82
N LEU A 304 3.90 -8.29 -0.73
CA LEU A 304 2.69 -7.65 -0.23
C LEU A 304 2.21 -6.56 -1.19
N ILE A 305 0.94 -6.20 -1.11
CA ILE A 305 0.45 -4.92 -1.67
C ILE A 305 1.14 -3.76 -0.90
N ASP A 306 1.48 -2.69 -1.59
CA ASP A 306 2.19 -1.50 -1.07
C ASP A 306 1.63 -0.98 0.26
N ALA A 307 0.31 -0.78 0.36
CA ALA A 307 -0.34 -0.35 1.59
C ALA A 307 -0.08 -1.32 2.74
N HIS A 308 -0.16 -2.63 2.47
CA HIS A 308 -0.03 -3.69 3.47
C HIS A 308 1.42 -3.81 3.96
N ALA A 309 2.39 -3.68 3.04
CA ALA A 309 3.79 -3.54 3.40
C ALA A 309 4.02 -2.29 4.27
N GLY A 310 3.38 -1.16 3.94
CA GLY A 310 3.38 0.03 4.79
C GLY A 310 2.86 -0.24 6.20
N GLY A 311 1.83 -1.09 6.34
CA GLY A 311 1.31 -1.59 7.61
C GLY A 311 2.33 -2.39 8.42
N VAL A 312 2.94 -3.39 7.79
CA VAL A 312 4.03 -4.20 8.37
C VAL A 312 5.18 -3.30 8.83
N GLY A 313 5.58 -2.33 8.01
CA GLY A 313 6.69 -1.42 8.31
C GLY A 313 6.45 -0.45 9.48
N VAL A 314 5.22 -0.34 10.04
CA VAL A 314 4.96 0.59 11.16
C VAL A 314 4.16 0.04 12.34
N MET A 315 3.39 -1.04 12.20
CA MET A 315 2.40 -1.46 13.22
C MET A 315 3.02 -1.83 14.59
N GLU A 316 4.29 -2.24 14.65
CA GLU A 316 5.04 -2.49 15.91
C GLU A 316 5.97 -1.33 16.31
N SER A 317 5.78 -0.11 15.76
CA SER A 317 6.54 1.10 16.15
C SER A 317 6.10 1.65 17.51
N VAL A 318 6.03 0.82 18.54
CA VAL A 318 5.45 1.19 19.84
C VAL A 318 6.42 2.12 20.60
N PRO A 319 5.92 3.21 21.22
CA PRO A 319 6.74 4.02 22.14
C PRO A 319 7.23 3.15 23.30
N VAL A 320 8.46 3.38 23.78
CA VAL A 320 9.00 2.65 24.94
C VAL A 320 8.10 2.89 26.14
N VAL A 321 7.38 1.85 26.57
CA VAL A 321 6.62 1.85 27.83
C VAL A 321 7.58 1.50 28.96
N ASP A 322 7.31 2.03 30.15
CA ASP A 322 8.11 1.81 31.37
C ASP A 322 8.51 0.33 31.52
N PRO A 323 9.82 -0.01 31.61
CA PRO A 323 10.29 -1.40 31.67
C PRO A 323 9.76 -2.22 32.86
N GLU A 324 9.06 -1.61 33.81
CA GLU A 324 8.38 -2.29 34.91
C GLU A 324 7.04 -2.96 34.53
N SER A 325 6.43 -2.64 33.38
CA SER A 325 5.21 -3.33 32.91
C SER A 325 5.54 -4.70 32.31
N LYS A 326 5.48 -5.75 33.13
CA LYS A 326 5.87 -7.13 32.77
C LYS A 326 4.85 -7.93 31.96
N GLU A 327 3.69 -7.37 31.62
CA GLU A 327 2.70 -8.09 30.81
C GLU A 327 2.87 -7.78 29.32
N VAL A 328 3.40 -8.76 28.58
CA VAL A 328 3.35 -8.75 27.11
C VAL A 328 1.92 -9.07 26.71
N ASP A 329 1.11 -8.03 26.52
CA ASP A 329 -0.23 -8.19 25.96
C ASP A 329 -0.11 -8.56 24.47
N GLU A 330 -0.22 -9.85 24.18
CA GLU A 330 -0.23 -10.42 22.83
C GLU A 330 -1.32 -9.79 21.93
N GLU A 331 -2.40 -9.28 22.52
CA GLU A 331 -3.51 -8.60 21.83
C GLU A 331 -3.32 -7.09 21.69
N ALA A 332 -2.26 -6.51 22.26
CA ALA A 332 -1.98 -5.08 22.16
C ALA A 332 -1.78 -4.61 20.71
N ILE A 333 -1.41 -5.52 19.79
CA ILE A 333 -1.31 -5.22 18.35
C ILE A 333 -2.70 -4.99 17.72
N CYS A 334 -3.76 -5.64 18.22
CA CYS A 334 -5.14 -5.43 17.78
C CYS A 334 -5.71 -4.07 18.23
N ASN A 335 -5.09 -3.45 19.23
CA ASN A 335 -5.45 -2.12 19.71
C ASN A 335 -4.76 -1.01 18.89
N ARG A 336 -4.45 -1.27 17.61
CA ARG A 336 -3.70 -0.35 16.74
C ARG A 336 -4.38 -0.23 15.40
N MET A 337 -4.44 0.99 14.88
CA MET A 337 -4.81 1.24 13.49
C MET A 337 -3.65 1.92 12.78
N VAL A 338 -3.33 1.46 11.58
CA VAL A 338 -2.30 2.06 10.73
C VAL A 338 -2.95 2.88 9.62
N LEU A 339 -2.48 4.11 9.45
CA LEU A 339 -2.78 5.00 8.35
C LEU A 339 -1.61 5.02 7.39
N VAL A 340 -1.78 4.37 6.24
CA VAL A 340 -0.79 4.43 5.15
C VAL A 340 -1.21 5.55 4.21
N CYS A 341 -0.59 6.72 4.42
CA CYS A 341 -0.91 7.96 3.72
C CYS A 341 -0.10 8.12 2.43
N GLY A 342 -0.77 8.54 1.35
CA GLY A 342 -0.20 8.87 0.05
C GLY A 342 -1.21 9.65 -0.81
N THR A 343 -1.28 9.34 -2.11
CA THR A 343 -2.32 9.86 -3.03
C THR A 343 -3.72 9.65 -2.45
N SER A 344 -3.94 8.45 -1.93
CA SER A 344 -5.07 8.00 -1.12
C SER A 344 -4.56 7.55 0.26
N THR A 345 -5.47 7.15 1.15
CA THR A 345 -5.09 6.59 2.46
C THR A 345 -5.80 5.29 2.74
N CYS A 346 -5.04 4.29 3.21
CA CYS A 346 -5.58 3.04 3.72
C CYS A 346 -5.56 3.04 5.26
N HIS A 347 -6.66 2.59 5.86
CA HIS A 347 -6.87 2.47 7.30
C HIS A 347 -6.93 0.99 7.66
N MET A 348 -5.83 0.48 8.22
CA MET A 348 -5.67 -0.95 8.48
C MET A 348 -5.69 -1.25 9.97
N ALA A 349 -6.56 -2.17 10.37
CA ALA A 349 -6.62 -2.71 11.73
C ALA A 349 -6.68 -4.23 11.66
N ILE A 350 -6.15 -4.89 12.68
CA ILE A 350 -6.15 -6.36 12.75
C ILE A 350 -6.91 -6.85 13.98
N SER A 351 -7.52 -8.03 13.87
CA SER A 351 -8.26 -8.69 14.94
C SER A 351 -8.03 -10.20 14.95
N LYS A 352 -8.15 -10.84 16.11
CA LYS A 352 -8.15 -12.32 16.21
C LYS A 352 -9.46 -12.93 15.74
N THR A 353 -10.56 -12.19 15.87
CA THR A 353 -11.89 -12.60 15.44
C THR A 353 -12.22 -12.02 14.07
N ARG A 354 -13.14 -12.67 13.37
CA ARG A 354 -13.68 -12.20 12.10
C ARG A 354 -14.66 -11.04 12.35
N LEU A 355 -14.36 -9.86 11.83
CA LEU A 355 -15.22 -8.67 11.96
C LEU A 355 -15.69 -8.21 10.57
N PHE A 356 -16.98 -8.41 10.27
CA PHE A 356 -17.61 -7.86 9.07
C PHE A 356 -18.12 -6.46 9.34
N ILE A 357 -17.66 -5.50 8.53
CA ILE A 357 -17.91 -4.07 8.75
C ILE A 357 -18.45 -3.50 7.43
N PRO A 358 -19.73 -3.08 7.38
CA PRO A 358 -20.32 -2.55 6.15
C PRO A 358 -19.50 -1.38 5.57
N GLY A 359 -19.25 -1.39 4.26
CA GLY A 359 -18.49 -0.33 3.58
C GLY A 359 -16.99 -0.27 3.90
N VAL A 360 -16.45 -1.32 4.52
CA VAL A 360 -15.02 -1.49 4.81
C VAL A 360 -14.60 -2.86 4.29
N TRP A 361 -13.44 -2.94 3.63
CA TRP A 361 -12.96 -4.22 3.09
C TRP A 361 -12.41 -5.13 4.18
N GLY A 362 -12.39 -6.43 3.90
CA GLY A 362 -12.13 -7.48 4.86
C GLY A 362 -13.43 -8.01 5.47
N PRO A 363 -13.32 -8.94 6.43
CA PRO A 363 -12.09 -9.32 7.13
C PRO A 363 -11.23 -10.31 6.32
N PHE A 364 -9.98 -9.96 6.03
CA PHE A 364 -9.06 -10.79 5.26
C PHE A 364 -8.11 -11.57 6.16
N TRP A 365 -8.16 -12.90 6.11
CA TRP A 365 -7.30 -13.73 6.96
C TRP A 365 -5.84 -13.66 6.52
N SER A 366 -4.95 -13.34 7.47
CA SER A 366 -3.49 -13.34 7.32
C SER A 366 -2.96 -12.51 6.15
N ALA A 367 -3.73 -11.52 5.72
CA ALA A 367 -3.41 -10.68 4.56
C ALA A 367 -2.23 -9.72 4.80
N MET A 368 -1.87 -9.45 6.05
CA MET A 368 -0.81 -8.51 6.40
C MET A 368 0.06 -9.06 7.54
N VAL A 369 -0.54 -9.33 8.70
CA VAL A 369 0.13 -10.01 9.82
C VAL A 369 -0.40 -11.46 9.85
N PRO A 370 0.47 -12.48 9.71
CA PRO A 370 0.05 -13.87 9.79
C PRO A 370 -0.73 -14.16 11.08
N GLN A 371 -1.79 -14.96 10.96
CA GLN A 371 -2.71 -15.38 12.02
C GLN A 371 -3.68 -14.31 12.56
N TYR A 372 -3.85 -13.20 11.84
CA TYR A 372 -4.85 -12.18 12.16
C TYR A 372 -5.77 -11.88 10.99
N TRP A 373 -7.01 -11.48 11.29
CA TRP A 373 -7.93 -10.91 10.32
C TRP A 373 -7.61 -9.43 10.10
N LEU A 374 -7.50 -9.01 8.85
CA LEU A 374 -7.28 -7.62 8.45
C LEU A 374 -8.61 -6.97 8.06
N THR A 375 -8.83 -5.78 8.60
CA THR A 375 -9.83 -4.82 8.14
C THR A 375 -9.12 -3.70 7.37
N GLU A 376 -9.58 -3.38 6.17
CA GLU A 376 -8.98 -2.41 5.26
C GLU A 376 -10.01 -1.32 4.86
N GLY A 377 -10.05 -0.24 5.64
CA GLY A 377 -10.76 0.98 5.24
C GLY A 377 -9.93 1.84 4.30
N GLY A 378 -10.56 2.81 3.64
CA GLY A 378 -9.78 3.79 2.88
C GLY A 378 -10.51 5.08 2.53
N GLN A 379 -9.71 6.10 2.24
CA GLN A 379 -10.13 7.37 1.66
C GLN A 379 -9.53 7.50 0.26
N SER A 380 -10.37 7.58 -0.76
CA SER A 380 -9.98 7.50 -2.18
C SER A 380 -9.06 8.63 -2.63
N ALA A 381 -9.21 9.83 -2.07
CA ALA A 381 -8.38 10.99 -2.36
C ALA A 381 -8.03 11.74 -1.08
N THR A 382 -6.74 11.82 -0.78
CA THR A 382 -6.26 12.52 0.40
C THR A 382 -5.07 13.41 0.05
N GLY A 383 -3.90 12.84 -0.24
CA GLY A 383 -2.79 13.60 -0.81
C GLY A 383 -3.17 14.25 -2.14
N ALA A 384 -3.83 13.50 -3.03
CA ALA A 384 -4.34 14.03 -4.29
C ALA A 384 -5.37 15.15 -4.10
N LEU A 385 -6.17 15.11 -3.03
CA LEU A 385 -7.12 16.17 -2.73
C LEU A 385 -6.40 17.46 -2.28
N LEU A 386 -5.35 17.32 -1.46
CA LEU A 386 -4.54 18.47 -1.05
C LEU A 386 -3.84 19.10 -2.26
N ASP A 387 -3.23 18.28 -3.11
CA ASP A 387 -2.61 18.73 -4.36
C ASP A 387 -3.65 19.41 -5.26
N TYR A 388 -4.83 18.80 -5.46
CA TYR A 388 -5.91 19.38 -6.27
C TYR A 388 -6.35 20.77 -5.77
N ILE A 389 -6.55 20.92 -4.45
CA ILE A 389 -6.95 22.21 -3.86
C ILE A 389 -5.87 23.27 -4.07
N VAL A 390 -4.61 22.90 -3.93
CA VAL A 390 -3.48 23.82 -4.09
C VAL A 390 -3.25 24.18 -5.57
N GLU A 391 -3.26 23.21 -6.47
CA GLU A 391 -3.01 23.40 -7.90
C GLU A 391 -4.10 24.23 -8.59
N ASN A 392 -5.35 24.13 -8.14
CA ASN A 392 -6.49 24.82 -8.78
C ASN A 392 -6.78 26.22 -8.22
N HIS A 393 -5.96 26.72 -7.28
CA HIS A 393 -6.13 28.06 -6.72
C HIS A 393 -5.24 29.10 -7.44
N VAL A 394 -5.72 30.34 -7.62
CA VAL A 394 -5.00 31.38 -8.38
C VAL A 394 -3.64 31.76 -7.77
N ALA A 395 -3.50 31.65 -6.45
CA ALA A 395 -2.25 31.90 -5.74
C ALA A 395 -1.19 30.79 -5.92
N SER A 396 -1.54 29.65 -6.53
CA SER A 396 -0.70 28.46 -6.63
C SER A 396 0.66 28.74 -7.27
N SER A 397 0.66 29.33 -8.47
CA SER A 397 1.90 29.63 -9.21
C SER A 397 2.85 30.55 -8.44
N HIS A 398 2.30 31.54 -7.73
CA HIS A 398 3.10 32.45 -6.92
C HIS A 398 3.73 31.72 -5.72
N LEU A 399 2.93 30.94 -4.98
CA LEU A 399 3.42 30.16 -3.84
C LEU A 399 4.41 29.07 -4.26
N ALA A 400 4.22 28.45 -5.43
CA ALA A 400 5.15 27.47 -5.99
C ALA A 400 6.52 28.10 -6.29
N ASN A 401 6.54 29.30 -6.89
CA ASN A 401 7.78 30.05 -7.11
C ASN A 401 8.46 30.44 -5.80
N LYS A 402 7.68 30.88 -4.80
CA LYS A 402 8.17 31.21 -3.46
C LYS A 402 8.77 29.99 -2.75
N ALA A 403 8.12 28.83 -2.85
CA ALA A 403 8.60 27.56 -2.32
C ALA A 403 9.91 27.11 -3.01
N ALA A 404 9.95 27.15 -4.34
CA ALA A 404 11.12 26.80 -5.14
C ALA A 404 12.34 27.68 -4.82
N SER A 405 12.15 29.00 -4.75
CA SER A 405 13.23 29.95 -4.43
C SER A 405 13.86 29.71 -3.05
N ARG A 406 13.09 29.14 -2.12
CA ARG A 406 13.52 28.80 -0.76
C ARG A 406 13.95 27.35 -0.61
N SER A 407 13.82 26.54 -1.66
CA SER A 407 14.03 25.08 -1.60
C SER A 407 13.25 24.46 -0.44
N VAL A 408 11.95 24.76 -0.36
CA VAL A 408 11.01 24.20 0.63
C VAL A 408 9.75 23.69 -0.06
N SER A 409 8.94 22.93 0.65
CA SER A 409 7.63 22.50 0.13
C SER A 409 6.64 23.67 0.11
N ILE A 410 5.74 23.70 -0.88
CA ILE A 410 4.60 24.64 -0.89
C ILE A 410 3.75 24.50 0.39
N PHE A 411 3.63 23.30 0.94
CA PHE A 411 2.91 23.05 2.19
C PHE A 411 3.61 23.68 3.40
N GLU A 412 4.93 23.80 3.39
CA GLU A 412 5.65 24.53 4.44
C GLU A 412 5.35 26.03 4.35
N ILE A 413 5.27 26.60 3.14
CA ILE A 413 4.84 27.99 2.95
C ILE A 413 3.40 28.20 3.43
N LEU A 414 2.48 27.30 3.09
CA LEU A 414 1.08 27.36 3.56
C LEU A 414 0.99 27.29 5.10
N ASN A 415 1.78 26.42 5.73
CA ASN A 415 1.84 26.34 7.19
C ASN A 415 2.40 27.62 7.83
N GLU A 416 3.42 28.25 7.25
CA GLU A 416 3.94 29.54 7.72
C GLU A 416 2.91 30.66 7.60
N ILE A 417 2.12 30.67 6.53
CA ILE A 417 1.00 31.61 6.36
C ILE A 417 -0.04 31.38 7.45
N LEU A 418 -0.44 30.13 7.72
CA LEU A 418 -1.37 29.80 8.79
C LEU A 418 -0.86 30.24 10.18
N GLU A 419 0.42 30.05 10.48
CA GLU A 419 1.04 30.53 11.73
C GLU A 419 1.07 32.08 11.80
N SER A 420 1.10 32.79 10.67
CA SER A 420 0.92 34.26 10.66
C SER A 420 -0.52 34.65 10.96
N VAL A 421 -1.48 34.02 10.28
CA VAL A 421 -2.91 34.29 10.48
C VAL A 421 -3.33 33.97 11.92
N GLU A 422 -2.84 32.88 12.51
CA GLU A 422 -3.05 32.54 13.93
C GLU A 422 -2.64 33.69 14.86
N ARG A 423 -1.43 34.25 14.66
CA ARG A 423 -0.91 35.33 15.49
C ARG A 423 -1.69 36.63 15.31
N GLU A 424 -2.18 36.90 14.11
CA GLU A 424 -2.97 38.10 13.79
C GLU A 424 -4.38 38.03 14.39
N VAL A 425 -5.04 36.88 14.30
CA VAL A 425 -6.41 36.69 14.80
C VAL A 425 -6.43 36.44 16.31
N GLY A 426 -5.38 35.82 16.87
CA GLY A 426 -5.30 35.49 18.29
C GLY A 426 -6.26 34.37 18.72
N SER A 427 -6.66 33.50 17.79
CA SER A 427 -7.50 32.33 18.04
C SER A 427 -6.68 31.03 18.03
N PRO A 428 -7.18 29.91 18.61
CA PRO A 428 -6.52 28.61 18.44
C PRO A 428 -6.37 28.28 16.95
N PHE A 429 -5.25 27.68 16.53
CA PHE A 429 -4.96 27.41 15.11
C PHE A 429 -6.05 26.55 14.46
N ALA A 430 -6.65 25.61 15.20
CA ALA A 430 -7.79 24.82 14.72
C ALA A 430 -9.01 25.69 14.32
N ALA A 431 -9.22 26.83 14.99
CA ALA A 431 -10.37 27.72 14.82
C ALA A 431 -10.21 28.70 13.64
N LEU A 432 -9.07 28.71 12.95
CA LEU A 432 -8.86 29.54 11.75
C LEU A 432 -9.88 29.26 10.64
N THR A 433 -10.44 28.06 10.61
CA THR A 433 -11.42 27.59 9.62
C THR A 433 -12.84 27.59 10.17
N THR A 434 -13.17 28.45 11.14
CA THR A 434 -14.51 28.49 11.78
C THR A 434 -15.63 28.52 10.77
N ASP A 435 -15.48 29.31 9.70
CA ASP A 435 -16.53 29.50 8.69
C ASP A 435 -16.31 28.68 7.40
N ILE A 436 -15.23 27.90 7.27
CA ILE A 436 -14.90 27.14 6.05
C ILE A 436 -14.93 25.63 6.33
N HIS A 437 -15.76 24.88 5.61
CA HIS A 437 -15.96 23.44 5.82
C HIS A 437 -15.81 22.66 4.53
N VAL A 438 -15.16 21.50 4.60
CA VAL A 438 -14.89 20.64 3.43
C VAL A 438 -15.38 19.23 3.70
N LEU A 439 -16.29 18.74 2.85
CA LEU A 439 -16.56 17.32 2.65
C LEU A 439 -15.57 16.80 1.59
N PRO A 440 -14.65 15.87 1.93
CA PRO A 440 -13.49 15.53 1.11
C PRO A 440 -13.77 14.49 0.02
N ASP A 441 -15.02 14.10 -0.22
CA ASP A 441 -15.40 13.02 -1.14
C ASP A 441 -15.32 13.44 -2.63
N PHE A 442 -14.24 14.10 -3.05
CA PHE A 442 -14.02 14.59 -4.42
C PHE A 442 -13.89 13.43 -5.44
N HIS A 443 -13.60 12.22 -4.96
CA HIS A 443 -13.47 11.01 -5.75
C HIS A 443 -14.32 9.86 -5.17
N GLY A 444 -15.55 10.18 -4.74
CA GLY A 444 -16.41 9.23 -4.04
C GLY A 444 -15.98 8.97 -2.61
N ASN A 445 -16.80 8.21 -1.88
CA ASN A 445 -16.51 7.74 -0.53
C ASN A 445 -16.31 6.22 -0.55
N ARG A 446 -15.07 5.76 -0.36
CA ARG A 446 -14.77 4.33 -0.23
C ARG A 446 -15.25 3.78 1.11
N SER A 447 -14.88 4.42 2.22
CA SER A 447 -15.25 3.97 3.57
C SER A 447 -15.63 5.16 4.47
N PRO A 448 -16.57 4.98 5.41
CA PRO A 448 -17.37 3.77 5.65
C PRO A 448 -18.65 3.68 4.82
N ILE A 449 -18.94 4.69 3.97
CA ILE A 449 -20.23 4.78 3.28
C ILE A 449 -20.31 3.83 2.09
N ALA A 450 -19.20 3.60 1.38
CA ALA A 450 -19.16 2.90 0.10
C ALA A 450 -20.12 3.49 -0.95
N ASP A 451 -20.08 4.82 -1.10
CA ASP A 451 -20.79 5.56 -2.16
C ASP A 451 -19.79 6.16 -3.16
N PRO A 452 -19.54 5.50 -4.32
CA PRO A 452 -18.66 6.05 -5.36
C PRO A 452 -19.24 7.32 -6.02
N MET A 453 -20.55 7.57 -5.87
CA MET A 453 -21.20 8.77 -6.39
C MET A 453 -21.07 9.98 -5.45
N SER A 454 -20.50 9.80 -4.25
CA SER A 454 -20.14 10.90 -3.34
C SER A 454 -19.32 11.98 -4.05
N LYS A 455 -19.65 13.25 -3.75
CA LYS A 455 -19.02 14.43 -4.33
C LYS A 455 -18.52 15.35 -3.23
N GLY A 456 -17.40 16.02 -3.52
CA GLY A 456 -16.85 17.04 -2.64
C GLY A 456 -17.79 18.22 -2.46
N MET A 457 -17.83 18.79 -1.26
CA MET A 457 -18.54 20.04 -0.96
C MET A 457 -17.61 20.98 -0.21
N ILE A 458 -17.63 22.26 -0.58
CA ILE A 458 -16.95 23.33 0.15
C ILE A 458 -18.00 24.35 0.55
N SER A 459 -18.11 24.64 1.84
CA SER A 459 -18.96 25.70 2.39
C SER A 459 -18.09 26.82 2.97
N GLY A 460 -18.61 28.05 2.96
CA GLY A 460 -17.90 29.23 3.49
C GLY A 460 -17.04 29.99 2.48
N LEU A 461 -17.26 29.80 1.18
CA LEU A 461 -16.51 30.51 0.14
C LEU A 461 -16.84 32.02 0.15
N THR A 462 -15.81 32.83 -0.03
CA THR A 462 -15.89 34.29 -0.22
C THR A 462 -15.25 34.67 -1.56
N LEU A 463 -15.21 35.97 -1.89
CA LEU A 463 -14.50 36.47 -3.06
C LEU A 463 -12.98 36.65 -2.83
N ASP A 464 -12.46 36.26 -1.67
CA ASP A 464 -11.02 36.32 -1.38
C ASP A 464 -10.27 35.28 -2.22
N THR A 465 -9.19 35.72 -2.86
CA THR A 465 -8.32 34.92 -3.72
C THR A 465 -6.85 35.02 -3.30
N SER A 466 -6.61 35.51 -2.07
CA SER A 466 -5.28 35.72 -1.49
C SER A 466 -4.55 34.42 -1.14
N GLU A 467 -3.25 34.52 -0.83
CA GLU A 467 -2.47 33.42 -0.24
C GLU A 467 -3.07 32.93 1.10
N ASN A 468 -3.66 33.85 1.88
CA ASN A 468 -4.31 33.52 3.15
C ASN A 468 -5.54 32.65 2.92
N GLN A 469 -6.37 32.99 1.92
CA GLN A 469 -7.54 32.18 1.58
C GLN A 469 -7.14 30.75 1.20
N LEU A 470 -6.10 30.59 0.36
CA LEU A 470 -5.61 29.27 -0.01
C LEU A 470 -5.10 28.49 1.21
N ALA A 471 -4.35 29.15 2.10
CA ALA A 471 -3.87 28.53 3.32
C ALA A 471 -5.02 28.05 4.23
N LEU A 472 -6.08 28.85 4.38
CA LEU A 472 -7.27 28.49 5.13
C LEU A 472 -8.06 27.35 4.48
N LEU A 473 -8.22 27.37 3.15
CA LEU A 473 -8.87 26.29 2.41
C LEU A 473 -8.08 24.99 2.53
N TYR A 474 -6.75 25.05 2.39
CA TYR A 474 -5.85 23.93 2.64
C TYR A 474 -6.07 23.35 4.04
N LEU A 475 -6.07 24.18 5.09
CA LEU A 475 -6.33 23.73 6.46
C LEU A 475 -7.71 23.08 6.61
N ALA A 476 -8.75 23.66 6.02
CA ALA A 476 -10.11 23.11 6.06
C ALA A 476 -10.20 21.75 5.35
N THR A 477 -9.45 21.58 4.25
CA THR A 477 -9.34 20.29 3.55
C THR A 477 -8.62 19.25 4.39
N VAL A 478 -7.52 19.61 5.06
CA VAL A 478 -6.83 18.68 5.99
C VAL A 478 -7.76 18.26 7.13
N GLN A 479 -8.52 19.20 7.69
CA GLN A 479 -9.54 18.90 8.70
C GLN A 479 -10.64 17.98 8.14
N GLY A 480 -11.15 18.23 6.93
CA GLY A 480 -12.13 17.39 6.25
C GLY A 480 -11.64 15.94 6.08
N ILE A 481 -10.40 15.76 5.62
CA ILE A 481 -9.75 14.44 5.50
C ILE A 481 -9.67 13.77 6.89
N ALA A 482 -9.27 14.50 7.92
CA ALA A 482 -9.20 13.98 9.28
C ALA A 482 -10.57 13.59 9.85
N TYR A 483 -11.64 14.31 9.49
CA TYR A 483 -13.02 13.95 9.83
C TYR A 483 -13.50 12.69 9.09
N GLY A 484 -13.08 12.48 7.84
CA GLY A 484 -13.28 11.20 7.16
C GLY A 484 -12.56 10.04 7.86
N THR A 485 -11.31 10.25 8.30
CA THR A 485 -10.59 9.27 9.13
C THR A 485 -11.31 8.99 10.45
N ARG A 486 -11.79 10.03 11.15
CA ARG A 486 -12.62 9.92 12.35
C ARG A 486 -13.82 9.01 12.10
N HIS A 487 -14.53 9.24 11.01
CA HIS A 487 -15.73 8.49 10.66
C HIS A 487 -15.42 7.00 10.44
N ILE A 488 -14.33 6.68 9.73
CA ILE A 488 -13.87 5.29 9.54
C ILE A 488 -13.53 4.64 10.88
N VAL A 489 -12.78 5.33 11.75
CA VAL A 489 -12.38 4.80 13.07
C VAL A 489 -13.60 4.54 13.95
N GLU A 490 -14.51 5.51 14.07
CA GLU A 490 -15.75 5.35 14.86
C GLU A 490 -16.60 4.19 14.32
N HIS A 491 -16.71 4.06 13.00
CA HIS A 491 -17.43 2.95 12.36
C HIS A 491 -16.79 1.59 12.65
N CYS A 492 -15.46 1.47 12.51
CA CYS A 492 -14.75 0.25 12.85
C CYS A 492 -14.91 -0.11 14.34
N ASN A 493 -14.89 0.88 15.22
CA ASN A 493 -15.04 0.67 16.66
C ASN A 493 -16.44 0.16 17.04
N ALA A 494 -17.47 0.70 16.40
CA ALA A 494 -18.85 0.25 16.57
C ALA A 494 -19.04 -1.23 16.17
N HIS A 495 -18.14 -1.77 15.34
CA HIS A 495 -18.17 -3.14 14.85
C HIS A 495 -17.10 -4.05 15.47
N GLY A 496 -16.53 -3.67 16.61
CA GLY A 496 -15.74 -4.56 17.47
C GLY A 496 -14.24 -4.27 17.53
N HIS A 497 -13.70 -3.40 16.67
CA HIS A 497 -12.34 -2.89 16.84
C HIS A 497 -12.23 -2.01 18.09
N LYS A 498 -11.06 -2.02 18.74
CA LYS A 498 -10.78 -1.18 19.92
C LYS A 498 -9.38 -0.58 19.85
N PRO A 499 -9.03 0.16 18.78
CA PRO A 499 -7.75 0.82 18.71
C PRO A 499 -7.56 1.72 19.95
N GLY A 500 -6.37 1.72 20.51
CA GLY A 500 -5.88 2.66 21.52
C GLY A 500 -4.76 3.55 20.98
N LEU A 501 -4.17 3.19 19.83
CA LEU A 501 -3.08 3.91 19.17
C LEU A 501 -3.36 3.99 17.66
N VAL A 502 -3.00 5.11 17.03
CA VAL A 502 -3.04 5.27 15.58
C VAL A 502 -1.63 5.55 15.07
N PHE A 503 -1.18 4.80 14.07
CA PHE A 503 0.11 5.02 13.41
C PHE A 503 -0.12 5.79 12.12
N GLY A 504 0.68 6.82 11.86
CA GLY A 504 0.52 7.62 10.65
C GLY A 504 1.85 7.90 9.97
N ARG A 505 1.84 7.90 8.64
CA ARG A 505 2.92 8.50 7.84
C ARG A 505 2.61 9.99 7.63
N THR A 506 3.65 10.83 7.62
CA THR A 506 3.52 12.22 7.15
C THR A 506 3.26 12.24 5.64
N TRP A 507 2.34 13.10 5.18
CA TRP A 507 2.08 13.28 3.75
C TRP A 507 3.36 13.78 3.05
N THR A 508 3.79 13.06 2.03
CA THR A 508 4.75 13.58 1.06
C THR A 508 3.96 14.08 -0.13
N GLY A 509 3.95 15.40 -0.35
CA GLY A 509 3.31 15.97 -1.53
C GLY A 509 3.94 15.41 -2.80
N ILE A 510 3.13 15.08 -3.80
CA ILE A 510 3.63 14.67 -5.12
C ILE A 510 4.14 15.94 -5.79
N SER A 511 5.42 16.27 -5.65
CA SER A 511 5.99 17.36 -6.44
C SER A 511 6.13 16.90 -7.89
N LYS A 512 5.17 17.23 -8.75
CA LYS A 512 5.31 17.17 -10.22
C LYS A 512 6.38 18.12 -10.78
N ALA A 513 7.02 18.91 -9.93
CA ALA A 513 7.92 20.00 -10.31
C ALA A 513 9.35 19.53 -10.68
N GLN A 514 9.49 18.45 -11.47
CA GLN A 514 10.74 18.14 -12.17
C GLN A 514 10.61 17.29 -13.44
N GLU A 515 9.40 16.94 -13.90
CA GLU A 515 9.21 16.06 -15.09
C GLU A 515 9.06 16.79 -16.43
N SER A 516 9.17 18.12 -16.49
CA SER A 516 9.03 18.90 -17.73
C SER A 516 10.34 19.55 -18.19
N SER A 517 11.35 18.74 -18.53
CA SER A 517 12.46 19.21 -19.38
C SER A 517 12.98 18.10 -20.30
N GLY A 518 12.10 17.60 -21.16
CA GLY A 518 12.44 16.55 -22.12
C GLY A 518 11.43 16.39 -23.24
N PHE A 519 10.90 17.49 -23.79
CA PHE A 519 10.03 17.42 -24.97
C PHE A 519 10.37 18.55 -25.96
N LEU A 520 11.38 18.32 -26.79
CA LEU A 520 11.59 19.05 -28.04
C LEU A 520 11.48 18.03 -29.18
N GLY A 521 10.24 17.60 -29.43
CA GLY A 521 9.86 16.88 -30.64
C GLY A 521 9.70 17.88 -31.79
N ARG A 522 10.48 17.65 -32.85
CA ARG A 522 10.44 18.37 -34.13
C ARG A 522 9.00 18.49 -34.65
N VAL A 523 8.59 19.72 -34.98
CA VAL A 523 7.47 19.98 -35.89
C VAL A 523 8.08 20.51 -37.18
N ASP A 524 7.98 19.71 -38.24
CA ASP A 524 8.36 20.11 -39.59
C ASP A 524 7.30 21.06 -40.20
N SER A 525 7.85 22.16 -40.72
CA SER A 525 7.40 23.13 -41.71
C SER A 525 5.96 23.10 -42.27
N GLY A 526 5.30 24.27 -42.21
CA GLY A 526 4.24 24.69 -43.12
C GLY A 526 3.93 26.19 -43.01
N HIS A 527 4.26 26.95 -44.06
CA HIS A 527 4.01 28.39 -44.40
C HIS A 527 2.96 29.19 -43.59
N GLY A 528 3.06 30.51 -43.33
CA GLY A 528 4.01 31.56 -43.72
C GLY A 528 3.48 32.97 -43.33
N LEU A 529 4.38 33.96 -43.47
CA LEU A 529 4.19 35.43 -43.61
C LEU A 529 4.03 36.36 -42.37
N GLY A 530 4.96 37.33 -42.29
CA GLY A 530 4.83 38.67 -41.68
C GLY A 530 5.77 38.95 -40.49
N LEU A 531 7.02 39.39 -40.68
CA LEU A 531 7.50 40.81 -40.60
C LEU A 531 7.27 41.44 -39.19
N GLU A 532 8.24 41.91 -38.40
CA GLU A 532 9.44 42.72 -38.66
C GLU A 532 10.56 42.57 -37.60
N ASN A 533 11.75 43.02 -38.02
CA ASN A 533 13.09 42.98 -37.42
C ASN A 533 13.29 43.77 -36.11
N CYS A 534 14.18 43.26 -35.24
CA CYS A 534 15.39 43.96 -34.77
C CYS A 534 16.44 42.93 -34.29
N GLY A 535 17.64 42.96 -34.88
CA GLY A 535 18.77 42.08 -34.55
C GLY A 535 19.76 42.70 -33.53
N PRO A 536 21.05 42.30 -33.53
CA PRO A 536 21.54 41.26 -32.62
C PRO A 536 22.76 41.70 -31.79
N ILE A 537 22.96 41.16 -30.58
CA ILE A 537 24.28 41.08 -29.94
C ILE A 537 24.38 39.77 -29.13
N SER A 538 25.44 39.00 -29.40
CA SER A 538 25.97 37.87 -28.61
C SER A 538 27.47 38.15 -28.38
N PRO A 539 28.29 37.29 -27.72
CA PRO A 539 28.03 36.23 -26.73
C PRO A 539 28.97 36.36 -25.51
N SER A 540 28.74 35.56 -24.46
CA SER A 540 29.77 34.84 -23.65
C SER A 540 29.36 34.69 -22.19
N LEU A 541 29.24 33.44 -21.72
CA LEU A 541 29.75 32.88 -20.46
C LEU A 541 29.12 31.49 -20.20
N PRO A 542 29.82 30.61 -19.45
CA PRO A 542 29.83 29.17 -19.68
C PRO A 542 28.68 28.44 -18.98
N ALA A 543 28.35 27.28 -19.53
CA ALA A 543 27.50 26.28 -18.92
C ALA A 543 28.00 25.91 -17.51
N PRO A 544 27.13 25.87 -16.48
CA PRO A 544 27.42 25.09 -15.29
C PRO A 544 27.03 23.63 -15.54
N LEU A 545 27.99 22.74 -15.33
CA LEU A 545 27.75 21.34 -14.99
C LEU A 545 26.74 21.29 -13.85
N PHE A 546 25.56 20.71 -14.09
CA PHE A 546 24.64 20.34 -13.02
C PHE A 546 25.04 18.97 -12.50
N ASP A 547 25.63 19.00 -11.30
CA ASP A 547 25.93 17.85 -10.46
C ASP A 547 24.60 17.23 -9.97
N THR A 548 24.22 16.09 -10.55
CA THR A 548 23.11 15.25 -10.12
C THR A 548 23.50 14.52 -8.83
N ALA A 549 23.61 15.26 -7.73
CA ALA A 549 23.93 14.73 -6.42
C ALA A 549 23.31 15.60 -5.31
N LYS A 550 21.97 15.69 -5.27
CA LYS A 550 21.24 16.09 -4.06
C LYS A 550 20.04 15.19 -3.85
N CYS A 551 20.31 14.12 -3.13
CA CYS A 551 19.38 13.19 -2.51
C CYS A 551 18.16 13.89 -1.90
N ASP A 552 16.98 13.33 -2.19
CA ASP A 552 15.63 13.70 -1.77
C ASP A 552 15.49 14.10 -0.29
N ARG A 553 15.61 15.40 -0.02
CA ARG A 553 15.23 16.01 1.27
C ARG A 553 14.05 16.99 1.18
N LEU A 554 13.35 17.04 0.05
CA LEU A 554 12.43 18.14 -0.25
C LEU A 554 11.11 17.65 -0.85
N SER A 555 10.23 17.14 0.01
CA SER A 555 8.79 16.98 -0.26
C SER A 555 8.06 16.48 0.99
N ARG A 556 8.27 17.12 2.15
CA ARG A 556 7.69 16.64 3.42
C ARG A 556 6.69 17.66 3.94
N VAL A 557 5.43 17.25 4.14
CA VAL A 557 4.50 17.96 5.02
C VAL A 557 4.67 17.36 6.41
N PRO A 558 5.35 18.02 7.36
CA PRO A 558 5.40 17.50 8.71
C PRO A 558 4.01 17.69 9.31
N PHE A 559 3.25 16.61 9.49
CA PHE A 559 2.13 16.59 10.43
C PHE A 559 2.58 17.14 11.80
N ALA A 560 3.87 16.98 12.11
CA ALA A 560 4.58 17.54 13.26
C ALA A 560 4.57 19.09 13.38
N LYS A 561 4.34 19.85 12.30
CA LYS A 561 4.26 21.34 12.35
C LYS A 561 2.84 21.88 12.41
N MET A 562 1.81 21.07 12.14
CA MET A 562 0.40 21.46 12.36
C MET A 562 0.08 21.33 13.84
N LYS A 563 0.52 22.32 14.63
CA LYS A 563 0.46 22.30 16.10
C LYS A 563 -0.95 22.06 16.65
N ASP A 564 -2.03 22.29 15.91
CA ASP A 564 -3.41 22.08 16.40
C ASP A 564 -4.30 21.15 15.56
N LEU A 565 -3.77 20.44 14.55
CA LEU A 565 -4.43 19.20 14.05
C LEU A 565 -4.22 18.01 15.00
N ARG A 566 -3.82 18.30 16.24
CA ARG A 566 -3.84 17.42 17.39
C ARG A 566 -5.29 17.03 17.68
N LEU A 567 -5.79 16.04 16.96
CA LEU A 567 -7.13 15.47 17.09
C LEU A 567 -7.43 15.13 18.56
N SER A 568 -8.01 16.10 19.28
CA SER A 568 -8.42 16.10 20.68
C SER A 568 -9.80 15.51 20.85
N TRP A 569 -9.89 14.36 21.50
CA TRP A 569 -11.13 13.68 21.88
C TRP A 569 -10.96 13.21 23.36
N PRO A 570 -11.90 12.52 24.03
CA PRO A 570 -11.83 12.28 25.51
C PRO A 570 -11.14 10.96 25.95
N VAL A 571 -10.99 10.81 27.28
CA VAL A 571 -11.09 9.58 28.10
C VAL A 571 -11.82 9.93 29.42
N GLY A 572 -12.63 9.01 29.98
CA GLY A 572 -13.18 9.07 31.35
C GLY A 572 -13.51 7.67 31.90
N GLN A 573 -13.30 7.48 33.20
CA GLN A 573 -13.27 6.22 33.98
C GLN A 573 -14.51 5.32 33.89
N ALA A 574 -14.27 4.01 33.99
CA ALA A 574 -15.28 3.00 34.21
C ALA A 574 -15.84 3.10 35.65
N ASP A 575 -17.13 3.38 35.78
CA ASP A 575 -17.90 3.04 36.96
C ASP A 575 -18.67 1.74 36.70
N SER A 576 -18.49 0.81 37.63
CA SER A 576 -19.14 -0.50 37.70
C SER A 576 -20.65 -0.38 37.94
N GLY A 577 -21.48 -1.05 37.13
CA GLY A 577 -22.91 -1.18 37.43
C GLY A 577 -23.74 -1.89 36.37
N HIS A 578 -23.99 -3.18 36.63
CA HIS A 578 -25.05 -4.09 36.17
C HIS A 578 -26.11 -3.68 35.12
N GLY A 579 -26.48 -4.65 34.27
CA GLY A 579 -27.89 -4.89 33.91
C GLY A 579 -28.15 -5.49 32.52
N LEU A 580 -28.38 -6.80 32.46
CA LEU A 580 -29.00 -7.52 31.33
C LEU A 580 -30.43 -7.01 31.05
N GLY A 581 -30.83 -6.98 29.78
CA GLY A 581 -32.23 -6.81 29.35
C GLY A 581 -32.42 -7.17 27.87
N VAL A 582 -33.07 -8.30 27.63
CA VAL A 582 -33.55 -8.79 26.32
C VAL A 582 -34.94 -8.21 26.07
N GLU A 583 -35.24 -7.70 24.86
CA GLU A 583 -36.63 -7.59 24.39
C GLU A 583 -36.71 -7.67 22.85
N ASN A 584 -37.76 -8.34 22.37
CA ASN A 584 -38.01 -8.80 21.00
C ASN A 584 -39.18 -8.03 20.35
N SER A 585 -39.15 -7.91 19.01
CA SER A 585 -40.26 -7.81 18.03
C SER A 585 -40.97 -6.47 17.70
N GLY A 586 -40.99 -6.09 16.40
CA GLY A 586 -41.89 -5.08 15.76
C GLY A 586 -41.31 -4.43 14.48
N PRO A 587 -42.11 -4.06 13.44
CA PRO A 587 -41.67 -4.05 12.04
C PRO A 587 -40.76 -2.88 11.63
N ILE A 588 -39.88 -3.16 10.68
CA ILE A 588 -38.82 -2.30 10.16
C ILE A 588 -39.40 -1.31 9.12
N SER A 589 -39.30 -0.01 9.42
CA SER A 589 -39.38 1.10 8.45
C SER A 589 -37.97 1.66 8.22
N PRO A 590 -37.62 2.14 7.01
CA PRO A 590 -36.27 2.58 6.67
C PRO A 590 -36.03 4.00 7.17
N GLY A 591 -35.64 4.11 8.44
CA GLY A 591 -34.90 5.24 8.96
C GLY A 591 -33.78 4.65 9.77
N LEU A 592 -32.53 4.81 9.31
CA LEU A 592 -31.38 4.49 10.16
C LEU A 592 -31.55 5.34 11.44
N PRO A 593 -31.70 4.75 12.63
CA PRO A 593 -31.57 5.54 13.84
C PRO A 593 -30.14 6.06 13.86
N ALA A 594 -29.96 7.37 13.93
CA ALA A 594 -28.65 7.99 14.13
C ALA A 594 -27.94 7.25 15.29
N PRO A 595 -26.82 6.55 15.03
CA PRO A 595 -26.17 5.81 16.09
C PRO A 595 -25.74 6.79 17.17
N ARG A 596 -26.08 6.52 18.42
CA ARG A 596 -25.45 7.21 19.55
C ARG A 596 -24.01 6.72 19.62
N PHE A 597 -23.13 7.35 18.86
CA PHE A 597 -21.71 7.05 18.85
C PHE A 597 -21.12 7.38 20.22
N ASP A 598 -20.37 6.43 20.78
CA ASP A 598 -19.55 6.66 21.96
C ASP A 598 -18.43 7.64 21.57
N THR A 599 -18.67 8.94 21.76
CA THR A 599 -17.80 10.06 21.36
C THR A 599 -16.50 10.16 22.20
N ALA A 600 -16.03 9.01 22.71
CA ALA A 600 -15.27 8.91 23.95
C ALA A 600 -13.75 8.61 23.84
N LYS A 601 -13.10 8.63 22.67
CA LYS A 601 -11.65 8.30 22.53
C LYS A 601 -10.89 9.18 21.56
N CYS A 602 -9.74 9.75 21.95
CA CYS A 602 -8.72 10.22 20.99
C CYS A 602 -7.44 9.43 21.11
N TYR A 603 -6.83 9.26 19.95
CA TYR A 603 -5.67 8.43 19.77
C TYR A 603 -4.43 9.31 19.64
N PRO A 604 -3.35 9.01 20.38
CA PRO A 604 -2.05 9.55 20.00
C PRO A 604 -1.69 9.03 18.61
N ILE A 605 -1.13 9.92 17.80
CA ILE A 605 -0.59 9.58 16.49
C ILE A 605 0.89 9.26 16.67
N VAL A 606 1.27 8.02 16.38
CA VAL A 606 2.67 7.60 16.39
C VAL A 606 3.22 7.73 14.97
N LEU A 607 4.21 8.59 14.82
CA LEU A 607 5.02 8.69 13.61
C LEU A 607 6.20 7.72 13.75
N PRO A 608 6.41 6.80 12.80
CA PRO A 608 7.55 5.89 12.84
C PRO A 608 8.87 6.66 12.72
N ARG A 609 9.95 6.08 13.25
CA ARG A 609 11.31 6.60 13.08
C ARG A 609 11.69 6.60 11.60
N GLU A 610 11.34 5.52 10.91
CA GLU A 610 11.57 5.37 9.48
C GLU A 610 10.32 5.80 8.70
N ASN A 611 10.49 6.75 7.78
CA ASN A 611 9.37 7.29 7.01
C ASN A 611 9.10 6.47 5.75
N GLU A 612 10.07 5.68 5.27
CA GLU A 612 9.88 4.77 4.15
C GLU A 612 9.25 3.45 4.61
N SER A 613 8.03 3.53 5.15
CA SER A 613 7.34 2.38 5.75
C SER A 613 7.10 1.23 4.78
N VAL A 614 6.81 1.52 3.52
CA VAL A 614 6.57 0.49 2.50
C VAL A 614 7.87 -0.26 2.18
N LEU A 615 8.98 0.47 2.00
CA LEU A 615 10.30 -0.14 1.80
C LEU A 615 10.73 -0.96 3.02
N LEU A 616 10.52 -0.44 4.25
CA LEU A 616 10.84 -1.18 5.47
C LEU A 616 9.98 -2.44 5.60
N GLY A 617 8.68 -2.35 5.30
CA GLY A 617 7.76 -3.48 5.27
C GLY A 617 8.20 -4.57 4.29
N ALA A 618 8.60 -4.18 3.08
CA ALA A 618 9.14 -5.11 2.09
C ALA A 618 10.45 -5.75 2.57
N ALA A 619 11.35 -4.98 3.18
CA ALA A 619 12.59 -5.50 3.75
C ALA A 619 12.36 -6.49 4.90
N ILE A 620 11.33 -6.28 5.72
CA ILE A 620 10.89 -7.22 6.77
C ILE A 620 10.52 -8.58 6.17
N LEU A 621 9.82 -8.63 5.03
CA LEU A 621 9.48 -9.89 4.35
C LEU A 621 10.73 -10.66 3.94
N GLY A 622 11.72 -9.97 3.37
CA GLY A 622 13.02 -10.56 3.04
C GLY A 622 13.75 -11.08 4.27
N ALA A 623 13.74 -10.31 5.37
CA ALA A 623 14.40 -10.70 6.61
C ALA A 623 13.81 -12.00 7.19
N VAL A 624 12.49 -12.19 7.11
CA VAL A 624 11.82 -13.45 7.50
C VAL A 624 12.19 -14.58 6.55
N ALA A 625 12.18 -14.34 5.24
CA ALA A 625 12.57 -15.34 4.24
C ALA A 625 14.02 -15.83 4.40
N SER A 626 14.91 -14.96 4.89
CA SER A 626 16.30 -15.33 5.23
C SER A 626 16.44 -16.18 6.50
N LYS A 627 15.33 -16.46 7.19
CA LYS A 627 15.26 -17.17 8.49
C LYS A 627 15.99 -16.45 9.62
N LYS A 628 16.30 -15.16 9.46
CA LYS A 628 16.85 -14.35 10.53
C LYS A 628 15.83 -14.07 11.63
N TYR A 629 14.56 -13.95 11.26
CA TYR A 629 13.44 -13.88 12.17
C TYR A 629 12.48 -15.03 11.87
N SER A 630 11.91 -15.63 12.93
CA SER A 630 10.97 -16.75 12.82
C SER A 630 9.62 -16.35 12.24
N THR A 631 9.16 -15.14 12.54
CA THR A 631 7.85 -14.65 12.10
C THR A 631 7.94 -13.20 11.63
N VAL A 632 6.97 -12.79 10.80
CA VAL A 632 6.80 -11.39 10.39
C VAL A 632 6.71 -10.47 11.59
N ARG A 633 5.97 -10.86 12.65
CA ARG A 633 5.83 -10.04 13.84
C ARG A 633 7.12 -9.89 14.63
N ASP A 634 7.95 -10.93 14.70
CA ASP A 634 9.27 -10.84 15.36
C ASP A 634 10.20 -9.87 14.61
N ALA A 635 10.20 -9.93 13.28
CA ALA A 635 10.91 -8.98 12.44
C ALA A 635 10.37 -7.55 12.63
N MET A 636 9.05 -7.37 12.69
CA MET A 636 8.44 -6.07 12.95
C MET A 636 8.85 -5.49 14.31
N LYS A 637 8.82 -6.30 15.38
CA LYS A 637 9.27 -5.85 16.71
C LYS A 637 10.74 -5.42 16.73
N ALA A 638 11.58 -6.04 15.90
CA ALA A 638 13.00 -5.74 15.83
C ALA A 638 13.33 -4.52 14.94
N LEU A 639 12.61 -4.35 13.84
CA LEU A 639 12.96 -3.37 12.79
C LEU A 639 12.08 -2.10 12.85
N ASN A 640 10.86 -2.20 13.37
CA ASN A 640 10.01 -1.03 13.57
C ASN A 640 10.46 -0.25 14.81
N ALA A 641 10.36 1.07 14.75
CA ALA A 641 10.66 1.92 15.90
C ALA A 641 9.78 3.17 15.89
N ALA A 642 9.28 3.55 17.07
CA ALA A 642 8.62 4.84 17.25
C ALA A 642 9.61 5.99 17.01
N GLY A 643 9.20 7.01 16.27
CA GLY A 643 9.93 8.25 16.11
C GLY A 643 9.37 9.32 17.04
N GLN A 644 8.23 9.89 16.65
CA GLN A 644 7.55 10.95 17.39
C GLN A 644 6.13 10.52 17.75
N VAL A 645 5.71 10.80 18.98
CA VAL A 645 4.31 10.66 19.39
C VAL A 645 3.67 12.03 19.46
N VAL A 646 2.60 12.22 18.69
CA VAL A 646 1.79 13.43 18.68
C VAL A 646 0.54 13.16 19.52
N TYR A 647 0.45 13.84 20.66
CA TYR A 647 -0.70 13.72 21.54
C TYR A 647 -1.83 14.69 21.13
N PRO A 648 -3.07 14.26 21.31
CA PRO A 648 -4.25 15.12 21.25
C PRO A 648 -4.11 16.40 22.08
N SER A 649 -4.70 17.52 21.63
CA SER A 649 -4.63 18.78 22.39
C SER A 649 -5.28 18.61 23.77
N LYS A 650 -4.62 19.14 24.80
CA LYS A 650 -5.15 19.17 26.17
C LYS A 650 -6.18 20.29 26.38
N ASP A 651 -6.30 21.23 25.44
CA ASP A 651 -7.29 22.30 25.54
C ASP A 651 -8.69 21.74 25.20
N PRO A 652 -9.64 21.72 26.17
CA PRO A 652 -10.99 21.22 25.92
C PRO A 652 -11.76 22.05 24.88
N LYS A 653 -11.37 23.30 24.60
CA LYS A 653 -12.00 24.13 23.56
C LYS A 653 -11.70 23.60 22.16
N VAL A 654 -10.45 23.20 21.90
CA VAL A 654 -10.03 22.63 20.60
C VAL A 654 -10.83 21.37 20.30
N ARG A 655 -11.06 20.53 21.32
CA ARG A 655 -11.92 19.36 21.19
C ARG A 655 -13.36 19.69 20.83
N LYS A 656 -14.00 20.56 21.63
CA LYS A 656 -15.38 20.98 21.37
C LYS A 656 -15.54 21.57 19.98
N TYR A 657 -14.52 22.28 19.50
CA TYR A 657 -14.47 22.81 18.14
C TYR A 657 -14.48 21.69 17.09
N HIS A 658 -13.58 20.71 17.18
CA HIS A 658 -13.56 19.60 16.23
C HIS A 658 -14.82 18.72 16.31
N ASP A 659 -15.43 18.55 17.48
CA ASP A 659 -16.72 17.86 17.63
C ASP A 659 -17.86 18.63 16.92
N ALA A 660 -17.85 19.98 16.98
CA ALA A 660 -18.80 20.79 16.22
C ALA A 660 -18.57 20.68 14.71
N LYS A 661 -17.30 20.77 14.26
CA LYS A 661 -16.93 20.63 12.86
C LYS A 661 -17.25 19.24 12.30
N TYR A 662 -17.09 18.19 13.10
CA TYR A 662 -17.45 16.83 12.69
C TYR A 662 -18.96 16.67 12.47
N ARG A 663 -19.80 17.26 13.33
CA ARG A 663 -21.25 17.29 13.09
C ARG A 663 -21.57 17.97 11.75
N ILE A 664 -20.96 19.12 11.48
CA ILE A 664 -21.12 19.82 10.19
C ILE A 664 -20.64 18.97 9.02
N PHE A 665 -19.53 18.23 9.17
CA PHE A 665 -19.05 17.29 8.16
C PHE A 665 -20.10 16.21 7.85
N CYS A 666 -20.76 15.64 8.87
CA CYS A 666 -21.86 14.68 8.66
C CYS A 666 -23.08 15.36 8.01
N ASP A 667 -23.45 16.57 8.45
CA ASP A 667 -24.56 17.33 7.87
C ASP A 667 -24.33 17.64 6.38
N LEU A 668 -23.10 17.97 5.97
CA LEU A 668 -22.76 18.18 4.56
C LEU A 668 -22.99 16.92 3.72
N TYR A 669 -22.64 15.75 4.27
CA TYR A 669 -22.90 14.48 3.60
C TYR A 669 -24.42 14.23 3.45
N GLU A 670 -25.20 14.44 4.52
CA GLU A 670 -26.66 14.30 4.46
C GLU A 670 -27.32 15.29 3.49
N GLN A 671 -26.84 16.54 3.45
CA GLN A 671 -27.31 17.56 2.50
C GLN A 671 -27.08 17.12 1.05
N GLN A 672 -25.92 16.55 0.73
CA GLN A 672 -25.67 16.08 -0.62
C GLN A 672 -26.68 14.99 -1.05
N LEU A 673 -27.00 14.05 -0.15
CA LEU A 673 -27.97 12.99 -0.43
C LEU A 673 -29.38 13.58 -0.65
N SER A 674 -29.76 14.55 0.18
CA SER A 674 -31.02 15.28 0.03
C SER A 674 -31.09 15.99 -1.32
N HIS A 675 -30.03 16.72 -1.72
CA HIS A 675 -29.98 17.40 -3.02
C HIS A 675 -30.14 16.42 -4.19
N ARG A 676 -29.48 15.25 -4.14
CA ARG A 676 -29.63 14.22 -5.18
C ARG A 676 -31.06 13.70 -5.26
N SER A 677 -31.69 13.44 -4.11
CA SER A 677 -33.10 13.00 -4.07
C SER A 677 -34.02 14.04 -4.72
N ILE A 678 -33.89 15.30 -4.33
CA ILE A 678 -34.69 16.40 -4.88
C ILE A 678 -34.55 16.49 -6.40
N MET A 679 -33.33 16.35 -6.92
CA MET A 679 -33.09 16.40 -8.36
C MET A 679 -33.62 15.16 -9.09
N ASN A 680 -33.51 13.98 -8.50
CA ASN A 680 -34.10 12.76 -9.05
C ASN A 680 -35.62 12.86 -9.11
N ASP A 681 -36.25 13.35 -8.03
CA ASP A 681 -37.71 13.56 -7.96
C ASP A 681 -38.19 14.61 -8.97
N ALA A 682 -37.37 15.62 -9.26
CA ALA A 682 -37.67 16.62 -10.29
C ALA A 682 -37.54 16.10 -11.73
N LEU A 683 -36.82 15.00 -11.93
CA LEU A 683 -36.58 14.37 -13.24
C LEU A 683 -37.44 13.11 -13.47
N SER A 684 -38.00 12.52 -12.43
CA SER A 684 -38.99 11.43 -12.47
C SER A 684 -40.38 11.94 -12.81
#